data_AF-A0AA89C5C2-F1
#
_entry.id   AF-A0AA89C5C2-F1
#
_cell.length_a   1.000
_cell.length_b   1.000
_cell.length_c   1.000
_cell.angle_alpha   90.00
_cell.angle_beta   90.00
_cell.angle_gamma   90.00
#
_symmetry.space_group_name_H-M   'P 1'
#
loop_
_entity.id
_entity.type
_entity.pdbx_description
1 polymer ?
#
loop_
_entity_poly.entity_id
_entity_poly.type
_entity_poly.pdbx_seq_one_letter_code
_entity_poly.pdbx_strand_id
1 'polypeptide(L)'
;MDYEKKYRFEGLKKLSYRHPPRLQIQSQSDLRNVRDRIGNGIQLSVTIQEANVEYTMRQSQDSLPRRLIEEALKKWSNKTGKYQQSPEEFTLKVVGLEDYIYGDHPLIHFKYIYGCLLTGHKPQLWLIRLKDILEKHSSILPFTRKQSAPNIAPRPSVKRGGGPYCWDIPVSVQNYYLYDIQDYSVRVYAGLFHGPQTLCVIHTNDVIVYNGSCHWRKELEFSLNVQDLPQSCRLCLSLHLKKGKELTMLTWVNIPVFNYKNRLIQGTYKLPMWPRQEHIELIENCNPIGTVSSNPQGDHATSVEFKVPDYGPDKILYPPDEKVLQCASNNMEEPGKPGSPNWHPSKSHIAQFEEKLDEYRNGSLQMTEQDKELIWMMRYESRDRYPEALPLLLDSVSWELHINVAKMQALLQTWKTLDIEQALCLLDFHYPDTNVRRFACICLRDLSDDELSQYMLQMVQALKYESHLLCPLTEFLLERALVNQHLGHQLYWLLKTKKCKVMDSKKKPLWLEWTNADPKGSNIHIMYKNGDDLRQDMLTLQIFSIMDNFWKNEGLDLRLHPYGCIATGWEEGMIELVTPSNTIANIQKRKGAFAQEALYEWLKQKNSKEGELKAAVEEFTYSCAGYAVATYILGIGDRHNGNIMLKENGQLFHIDFGHFLGNFKSKFYIKRERVPFILTSHFEYVIKKGEDKDLSKFYDICERAYLIIRQRGQLLMRLFLMMLSAGIPQLMTTSDVDYLKETLALALSDDEAKRKFKAKFKEAQEKSWSTSLNWWFHIKAH
;
A
#
# COMPACT_ATOMS: atom_id res chain seq x y z
N MET A 1 -23.49 8.10 51.29
CA MET A 1 -22.02 8.04 51.42
C MET A 1 -21.43 6.64 51.20
N ASP A 2 -22.08 5.54 51.61
CA ASP A 2 -21.52 4.18 51.42
C ASP A 2 -21.70 3.56 50.03
N TYR A 3 -22.75 3.94 49.28
CA TYR A 3 -23.02 3.36 47.96
C TYR A 3 -21.99 3.82 46.89
N GLU A 4 -21.62 5.11 46.89
CA GLU A 4 -20.60 5.66 45.98
C GLU A 4 -19.19 5.11 46.26
N LYS A 5 -18.83 4.90 47.55
CA LYS A 5 -17.55 4.28 47.92
C LYS A 5 -17.47 2.82 47.46
N LYS A 6 -18.57 2.06 47.55
CA LYS A 6 -18.63 0.67 47.11
C LYS A 6 -18.54 0.54 45.58
N TYR A 7 -19.30 1.36 44.85
CA TYR A 7 -19.25 1.41 43.38
C TYR A 7 -17.88 1.84 42.86
N ARG A 8 -17.22 2.80 43.54
CA ARG A 8 -15.83 3.22 43.26
C ARG A 8 -14.82 2.09 43.45
N PHE A 9 -14.90 1.39 44.57
CA PHE A 9 -13.98 0.29 44.88
C PHE A 9 -14.16 -0.88 43.90
N GLU A 10 -15.40 -1.19 43.51
CA GLU A 10 -15.68 -2.18 42.47
C GLU A 10 -15.25 -1.69 41.07
N GLY A 11 -15.48 -0.42 40.73
CA GLY A 11 -15.16 0.16 39.43
C GLY A 11 -13.66 0.23 39.16
N LEU A 12 -12.87 0.72 40.13
CA LEU A 12 -11.40 0.73 40.02
C LEU A 12 -10.81 -0.68 40.07
N LYS A 13 -11.39 -1.61 40.84
CA LYS A 13 -10.98 -3.03 40.80
C LYS A 13 -11.25 -3.68 39.45
N LYS A 14 -12.40 -3.41 38.84
CA LYS A 14 -12.74 -3.87 37.48
C LYS A 14 -11.81 -3.25 36.45
N LEU A 15 -11.50 -1.95 36.58
CA LEU A 15 -10.52 -1.28 35.73
C LEU A 15 -9.13 -1.89 35.91
N SER A 16 -8.66 -2.14 37.14
CA SER A 16 -7.35 -2.72 37.39
C SER A 16 -7.19 -4.15 36.94
N TYR A 17 -8.28 -4.91 36.97
CA TYR A 17 -8.30 -6.25 36.41
C TYR A 17 -8.18 -6.23 34.87
N ARG A 18 -8.93 -5.34 34.20
CA ARG A 18 -8.95 -5.25 32.73
C ARG A 18 -7.74 -4.51 32.14
N HIS A 19 -7.34 -3.42 32.79
CA HIS A 19 -6.33 -2.47 32.33
C HIS A 19 -5.41 -2.08 33.51
N PRO A 20 -4.52 -2.99 33.97
CA PRO A 20 -3.61 -2.69 35.07
C PRO A 20 -2.70 -1.50 34.73
N PRO A 21 -2.34 -0.65 35.72
CA PRO A 21 -1.52 0.52 35.46
C PRO A 21 -0.12 0.08 35.02
N ARG A 22 0.34 0.61 33.89
CA ARG A 22 1.66 0.28 33.32
C ARG A 22 2.73 1.20 33.90
N LEU A 23 3.43 0.70 34.90
CA LEU A 23 4.49 1.41 35.61
C LEU A 23 5.89 0.99 35.11
N GLN A 24 6.82 1.93 35.11
CA GLN A 24 8.24 1.68 34.86
C GLN A 24 8.93 1.22 36.16
N ILE A 25 9.81 0.22 36.08
CA ILE A 25 10.54 -0.33 37.24
C ILE A 25 12.03 0.04 37.10
N GLN A 26 12.48 1.20 37.60
CA GLN A 26 13.91 1.61 37.49
C GLN A 26 14.45 2.46 38.67
N SER A 27 15.79 2.52 38.75
CA SER A 27 16.62 3.09 39.84
C SER A 27 16.64 4.63 39.85
N GLN A 28 17.02 5.24 40.98
CA GLN A 28 17.02 6.70 41.16
C GLN A 28 17.90 7.48 40.15
N SER A 29 18.86 6.84 39.48
CA SER A 29 19.73 7.47 38.49
C SER A 29 19.01 7.81 37.18
N ASP A 30 18.07 6.97 36.74
CA ASP A 30 17.32 7.17 35.49
C ASP A 30 16.40 8.39 35.55
N LEU A 31 15.82 8.61 36.73
CA LEU A 31 15.02 9.80 36.99
C LEU A 31 15.84 11.10 36.91
N ARG A 32 17.16 11.08 37.18
CA ARG A 32 18.01 12.29 37.11
C ARG A 32 18.15 12.81 35.68
N ASN A 33 18.46 11.93 34.73
CA ASN A 33 18.64 12.31 33.32
C ASN A 33 17.37 12.92 32.71
N VAL A 34 16.19 12.40 33.10
CA VAL A 34 14.92 12.96 32.66
C VAL A 34 14.59 14.24 33.43
N ARG A 35 14.84 14.28 34.75
CA ARG A 35 14.67 15.49 35.60
C ARG A 35 15.39 16.70 35.05
N ASP A 36 16.62 16.52 34.59
CA ASP A 36 17.43 17.61 34.01
C ASP A 36 16.80 18.18 32.72
N ARG A 37 16.03 17.37 31.97
CA ARG A 37 15.33 17.80 30.75
C ARG A 37 13.97 18.46 31.01
N ILE A 38 13.25 18.05 32.06
CA ILE A 38 11.87 18.49 32.33
C ILE A 38 11.83 19.90 32.98
N GLY A 39 12.94 20.36 33.58
CA GLY A 39 12.97 21.61 34.34
C GLY A 39 11.94 21.60 35.49
N ASN A 40 11.05 22.58 35.53
CA ASN A 40 10.08 22.77 36.64
C ASN A 40 8.75 22.01 36.48
N GLY A 41 8.56 21.15 35.47
CA GLY A 41 7.35 20.32 35.40
C GLY A 41 7.02 19.72 34.02
N ILE A 42 6.22 18.65 34.05
CA ILE A 42 5.74 17.92 32.87
C ILE A 42 4.64 18.72 32.19
N GLN A 43 4.86 19.10 30.92
CA GLN A 43 3.81 19.64 30.07
C GLN A 43 3.05 18.49 29.40
N LEU A 44 1.74 18.48 29.54
CA LEU A 44 0.86 17.40 29.06
C LEU A 44 -0.45 17.97 28.53
N SER A 45 -1.17 17.19 27.72
CA SER A 45 -2.47 17.59 27.17
C SER A 45 -3.57 16.64 27.62
N VAL A 46 -4.66 17.18 28.14
CA VAL A 46 -5.84 16.41 28.57
C VAL A 46 -7.03 16.85 27.74
N THR A 47 -7.61 15.92 26.99
CA THR A 47 -8.83 16.14 26.21
C THR A 47 -10.03 15.55 26.93
N ILE A 48 -11.08 16.33 27.13
CA ILE A 48 -12.31 15.85 27.76
C ILE A 48 -13.16 15.16 26.70
N GLN A 49 -13.44 13.86 26.88
CA GLN A 49 -14.14 13.07 25.87
C GLN A 49 -15.53 13.62 25.52
N GLU A 50 -16.32 14.03 26.53
CA GLU A 50 -17.69 14.53 26.31
C GLU A 50 -17.76 15.83 25.51
N ALA A 51 -16.77 16.70 25.68
CA ALA A 51 -16.76 18.04 25.07
C ALA A 51 -15.81 18.14 23.88
N ASN A 52 -14.93 17.13 23.69
CA ASN A 52 -13.80 17.15 22.78
C ASN A 52 -12.93 18.42 22.91
N VAL A 53 -12.80 18.95 24.14
CA VAL A 53 -12.00 20.14 24.44
C VAL A 53 -10.67 19.71 25.07
N GLU A 54 -9.57 20.22 24.52
CA GLU A 54 -8.22 19.94 25.00
C GLU A 54 -7.66 21.08 25.87
N TYR A 55 -7.03 20.71 26.98
CA TYR A 55 -6.29 21.62 27.85
C TYR A 55 -4.83 21.21 27.90
N THR A 56 -3.92 22.16 27.66
CA THR A 56 -2.50 21.98 27.96
C THR A 56 -2.24 22.39 29.41
N MET A 57 -1.55 21.54 30.16
CA MET A 57 -1.36 21.67 31.61
C MET A 57 0.09 21.38 31.96
N ARG A 58 0.57 21.99 33.05
CA ARG A 58 1.92 21.75 33.59
C ARG A 58 1.77 21.19 35.00
N GLN A 59 2.33 20.01 35.23
CA GLN A 59 2.27 19.31 36.51
C GLN A 59 3.67 19.00 37.02
N SER A 60 3.86 18.94 38.34
CA SER A 60 5.10 18.41 38.90
C SER A 60 5.25 16.93 38.51
N GLN A 61 6.49 16.48 38.31
CA GLN A 61 6.80 15.07 38.02
C GLN A 61 6.28 14.10 39.10
N ASP A 62 6.21 14.59 40.34
CA ASP A 62 5.77 13.84 41.52
C ASP A 62 4.26 13.97 41.76
N SER A 63 3.54 14.66 40.85
CA SER A 63 2.08 14.81 40.95
C SER A 63 1.39 13.48 40.73
N LEU A 64 0.29 13.27 41.45
CA LEU A 64 -0.58 12.12 41.25
C LEU A 64 -1.59 12.39 40.11
N PRO A 65 -2.04 11.34 39.39
CA PRO A 65 -3.08 11.44 38.36
C PRO A 65 -4.34 12.20 38.82
N ARG A 66 -4.72 12.03 40.09
CA ARG A 66 -5.86 12.73 40.69
C ARG A 66 -5.78 14.26 40.59
N ARG A 67 -4.60 14.84 40.86
CA ARG A 67 -4.42 16.31 40.78
C ARG A 67 -4.62 16.82 39.34
N LEU A 68 -4.18 16.02 38.37
CA LEU A 68 -4.35 16.34 36.97
C LEU A 68 -5.83 16.31 36.56
N ILE A 69 -6.58 15.31 37.04
CA ILE A 69 -8.03 15.22 36.83
C ILE A 69 -8.75 16.42 37.45
N GLU A 70 -8.43 16.77 38.70
CA GLU A 70 -9.02 17.91 39.42
C GLU A 70 -8.81 19.24 38.69
N GLU A 71 -7.58 19.51 38.22
CA GLU A 71 -7.30 20.74 37.48
C GLU A 71 -7.99 20.75 36.10
N ALA A 72 -8.09 19.62 35.41
CA ALA A 72 -8.78 19.52 34.12
C ALA A 72 -10.30 19.77 34.28
N LEU A 73 -10.93 19.17 35.28
CA LEU A 73 -12.34 19.40 35.60
C LEU A 73 -12.61 20.84 36.03
N LYS A 74 -11.72 21.45 36.82
CA LYS A 74 -11.82 22.87 37.20
C LYS A 74 -11.78 23.79 35.99
N LYS A 75 -10.83 23.59 35.07
CA LYS A 75 -10.74 24.36 33.82
C LYS A 75 -11.99 24.20 32.96
N TRP A 76 -12.56 23.00 32.93
CA TRP A 76 -13.77 22.73 32.17
C TRP A 76 -15.03 23.36 32.77
N SER A 77 -15.20 23.28 34.09
CA SER A 77 -16.31 23.92 34.79
C SER A 77 -16.27 25.44 34.58
N ASN A 78 -15.11 26.07 34.75
CA ASN A 78 -14.92 27.50 34.53
C ASN A 78 -15.28 27.94 33.10
N LYS A 79 -15.00 27.09 32.10
CA LYS A 79 -15.24 27.40 30.68
C LYS A 79 -16.68 27.15 30.23
N THR A 80 -17.37 26.19 30.84
CA THR A 80 -18.71 25.74 30.40
C THR A 80 -19.86 26.18 31.31
N GLY A 81 -19.56 26.70 32.50
CA GLY A 81 -20.58 27.02 33.51
C GLY A 81 -21.28 25.80 34.10
N LYS A 82 -20.82 24.58 33.77
CA LYS A 82 -21.33 23.32 34.36
C LYS A 82 -20.89 23.18 35.81
N TYR A 83 -21.74 22.54 36.62
CA TYR A 83 -21.44 22.20 38.01
C TYR A 83 -20.13 21.39 38.09
N GLN A 84 -19.32 21.66 39.11
CA GLN A 84 -18.05 20.97 39.32
C GLN A 84 -18.31 19.47 39.55
N GLN A 85 -17.80 18.64 38.64
CA GLN A 85 -17.99 17.20 38.68
C GLN A 85 -17.00 16.54 39.66
N SER A 86 -17.38 15.39 40.22
CA SER A 86 -16.53 14.63 41.13
C SER A 86 -15.33 14.03 40.37
N PRO A 87 -14.08 14.35 40.77
CA PRO A 87 -12.87 13.74 40.19
C PRO A 87 -12.84 12.22 40.28
N GLU A 88 -13.52 11.64 41.27
CA GLU A 88 -13.57 10.20 41.52
C GLU A 88 -14.31 9.41 40.44
N GLU A 89 -15.16 10.06 39.64
CA GLU A 89 -15.89 9.43 38.54
C GLU A 89 -15.04 9.28 37.27
N PHE A 90 -13.85 9.88 37.24
CA PHE A 90 -13.03 10.00 36.05
C PHE A 90 -11.71 9.24 36.16
N THR A 91 -11.18 8.88 35.01
CA THR A 91 -9.83 8.35 34.84
C THR A 91 -9.18 8.97 33.60
N LEU A 92 -7.87 8.79 33.47
CA LEU A 92 -7.10 9.25 32.32
C LEU A 92 -6.82 8.05 31.41
N LYS A 93 -7.22 8.11 30.15
CA LYS A 93 -6.87 7.12 29.11
C LYS A 93 -5.81 7.71 28.19
N VAL A 94 -4.85 6.90 27.76
CA VAL A 94 -3.85 7.33 26.78
C VAL A 94 -4.49 7.48 25.39
N VAL A 95 -4.18 8.56 24.69
CA VAL A 95 -4.67 8.77 23.32
C VAL A 95 -4.15 7.65 22.41
N GLY A 96 -5.06 7.02 21.66
CA GLY A 96 -4.74 5.95 20.71
C GLY A 96 -4.52 4.57 21.31
N LEU A 97 -4.51 4.44 22.64
CA LEU A 97 -4.24 3.18 23.35
C LEU A 97 -5.33 2.86 24.38
N GLU A 98 -5.58 1.59 24.65
CA GLU A 98 -6.39 1.11 25.78
C GLU A 98 -5.57 1.00 27.08
N ASP A 99 -4.68 1.97 27.29
CA ASP A 99 -3.82 2.13 28.47
C ASP A 99 -4.36 3.28 29.33
N TYR A 100 -4.31 3.14 30.65
CA TYR A 100 -4.92 4.09 31.59
C TYR A 100 -3.92 4.54 32.68
N ILE A 101 -4.06 5.79 33.13
CA ILE A 101 -3.22 6.45 34.13
C ILE A 101 -4.07 6.77 35.37
N TYR A 102 -3.89 5.98 36.42
CA TYR A 102 -4.64 6.08 37.68
C TYR A 102 -3.87 5.43 38.84
N GLY A 103 -4.39 5.60 40.05
CA GLY A 103 -3.76 5.10 41.28
C GLY A 103 -2.81 6.10 41.92
N ASP A 104 -2.17 5.68 43.02
CA ASP A 104 -1.34 6.53 43.88
C ASP A 104 0.14 6.46 43.48
N HIS A 105 0.40 6.62 42.18
CA HIS A 105 1.74 6.64 41.61
C HIS A 105 2.04 8.01 41.00
N PRO A 106 3.26 8.57 41.18
CA PRO A 106 3.73 9.74 40.45
C PRO A 106 3.56 9.63 38.93
N LEU A 107 3.20 10.73 38.27
CA LEU A 107 3.04 10.78 36.81
C LEU A 107 4.29 10.28 36.06
N ILE A 108 5.48 10.60 36.56
CA ILE A 108 6.75 10.17 35.93
C ILE A 108 6.97 8.65 35.94
N HIS A 109 6.27 7.90 36.81
CA HIS A 109 6.40 6.44 36.89
C HIS A 109 5.56 5.69 35.85
N PHE A 110 4.59 6.33 35.19
CA PHE A 110 3.81 5.67 34.15
C PHE A 110 4.64 5.52 32.88
N LYS A 111 4.74 4.30 32.36
CA LYS A 111 5.59 3.95 31.21
C LYS A 111 5.35 4.85 29.99
N TYR A 112 4.08 5.17 29.71
CA TYR A 112 3.71 6.10 28.63
C TYR A 112 4.25 7.51 28.86
N ILE A 113 4.02 8.10 30.04
CA ILE A 113 4.50 9.45 30.39
C ILE A 113 6.02 9.50 30.31
N TYR A 114 6.69 8.52 30.92
CA TYR A 114 8.14 8.40 30.91
C TYR A 114 8.70 8.30 29.48
N GLY A 115 8.11 7.44 28.64
CA GLY A 115 8.50 7.30 27.24
C GLY A 115 8.34 8.58 26.42
N CYS A 116 7.25 9.32 26.63
CA CYS A 116 7.05 10.64 26.04
C CYS A 116 8.15 11.62 26.47
N LEU A 117 8.48 11.67 27.76
CA LEU A 117 9.51 12.57 28.29
C LEU A 117 10.92 12.23 27.76
N LEU A 118 11.26 10.94 27.65
CA LEU A 118 12.53 10.50 27.08
C LEU A 118 12.70 10.94 25.62
N THR A 119 11.61 10.86 24.85
CA THR A 119 11.58 11.18 23.42
C THR A 119 11.30 12.66 23.13
N GLY A 120 11.10 13.48 24.16
CA GLY A 120 10.76 14.91 24.02
C GLY A 120 9.34 15.15 23.50
N HIS A 121 8.48 14.12 23.49
CA HIS A 121 7.09 14.24 23.12
C HIS A 121 6.21 14.67 24.30
N LYS A 122 5.20 15.48 24.01
CA LYS A 122 4.19 15.92 24.99
C LYS A 122 3.17 14.79 25.20
N PRO A 123 2.98 14.26 26.43
CA PRO A 123 1.95 13.26 26.69
C PRO A 123 0.54 13.77 26.37
N GLN A 124 -0.28 12.89 25.78
CA GLN A 124 -1.67 13.20 25.41
C GLN A 124 -2.63 12.18 26.02
N LEU A 125 -3.62 12.68 26.76
CA LEU A 125 -4.55 11.88 27.54
C LEU A 125 -5.99 12.30 27.25
N TRP A 126 -6.91 11.34 27.29
CA TRP A 126 -8.34 11.57 27.41
C TRP A 126 -8.75 11.55 28.87
N LEU A 127 -9.62 12.48 29.26
CA LEU A 127 -10.38 12.42 30.51
C LEU A 127 -11.72 11.75 30.23
N ILE A 128 -11.93 10.57 30.83
CA ILE A 128 -13.05 9.67 30.53
C ILE A 128 -13.75 9.27 31.83
N ARG A 129 -15.08 9.12 31.81
CA ARG A 129 -15.80 8.58 32.95
C ARG A 129 -15.58 7.08 33.09
N LEU A 130 -15.40 6.63 34.34
CA LEU A 130 -15.27 5.22 34.67
C LEU A 130 -16.45 4.38 34.19
N LYS A 131 -17.68 4.91 34.26
CA LYS A 131 -18.88 4.19 33.81
C LYS A 131 -18.85 3.85 32.32
N ASP A 132 -18.35 4.76 31.48
CA ASP A 132 -18.35 4.59 30.02
C ASP A 132 -17.38 3.46 29.58
N ILE A 133 -16.34 3.23 30.38
CA ILE A 133 -15.38 2.13 30.19
C ILE A 133 -16.00 0.80 30.64
N LEU A 134 -16.74 0.82 31.75
CA LEU A 134 -17.31 -0.38 32.36
C LEU A 134 -18.56 -0.89 31.62
N GLU A 135 -19.42 0.02 31.13
CA GLU A 135 -20.70 -0.27 30.48
C GLU A 135 -20.57 -0.75 29.02
N LYS A 136 -19.56 -0.28 28.28
CA LYS A 136 -19.30 -0.64 26.86
C LYS A 136 -19.23 -2.15 26.58
N HIS A 137 -18.97 -2.96 27.60
CA HIS A 137 -18.83 -4.42 27.48
C HIS A 137 -20.05 -5.21 28.00
N SER A 138 -21.13 -4.54 28.41
CA SER A 138 -22.35 -5.19 28.95
C SER A 138 -23.41 -5.47 27.88
N SER A 139 -23.33 -4.79 26.74
CA SER A 139 -24.39 -4.76 25.73
C SER A 139 -23.93 -5.43 24.44
N ILE A 140 -23.92 -6.76 24.43
CA ILE A 140 -24.01 -7.56 23.20
C ILE A 140 -25.36 -8.28 23.25
N LEU A 141 -26.39 -7.62 22.72
CA LEU A 141 -27.66 -8.25 22.34
C LEU A 141 -27.99 -7.84 20.90
N PRO A 142 -28.60 -8.73 20.10
CA PRO A 142 -28.77 -8.55 18.66
C PRO A 142 -29.78 -7.44 18.37
N PHE A 143 -29.33 -6.43 17.62
CA PHE A 143 -30.17 -5.30 17.23
C PHE A 143 -31.07 -5.72 16.05
N THR A 144 -32.35 -5.97 16.30
CA THR A 144 -33.38 -6.02 15.25
C THR A 144 -33.93 -4.61 15.06
N ARG A 145 -33.79 -4.03 13.87
CA ARG A 145 -34.47 -2.77 13.52
C ARG A 145 -35.23 -2.92 12.21
N LYS A 146 -36.56 -2.79 12.32
CA LYS A 146 -37.51 -2.69 11.21
C LYS A 146 -37.13 -1.51 10.31
N GLN A 147 -37.03 -1.76 9.00
CA GLN A 147 -36.89 -0.74 7.98
C GLN A 147 -38.28 -0.26 7.53
N SER A 148 -38.49 1.05 7.53
CA SER A 148 -39.51 1.72 6.72
C SER A 148 -38.82 2.33 5.51
N ALA A 149 -39.30 1.99 4.31
CA ALA A 149 -38.73 2.42 3.03
C ALA A 149 -38.75 3.96 2.86
N PRO A 150 -37.67 4.58 2.34
CA PRO A 150 -37.71 5.96 1.88
C PRO A 150 -38.19 6.05 0.43
N ASN A 151 -39.19 6.90 0.20
CA ASN A 151 -39.68 7.27 -1.13
C ASN A 151 -38.56 7.92 -1.96
N ILE A 152 -38.26 7.33 -3.12
CA ILE A 152 -37.33 7.87 -4.12
C ILE A 152 -38.10 8.85 -5.00
N ALA A 153 -37.71 10.13 -4.97
CA ALA A 153 -38.21 11.14 -5.91
C ALA A 153 -37.60 10.91 -7.31
N PRO A 154 -38.35 11.12 -8.40
CA PRO A 154 -37.85 10.88 -9.75
C PRO A 154 -36.78 11.90 -10.16
N ARG A 155 -35.71 11.41 -10.80
CA ARG A 155 -34.62 12.23 -11.36
C ARG A 155 -35.09 13.03 -12.60
N PRO A 156 -34.49 14.20 -12.90
CA PRO A 156 -34.91 15.06 -13.98
C PRO A 156 -34.47 14.53 -15.35
N SER A 157 -35.36 14.61 -16.34
CA SER A 157 -35.11 14.27 -17.74
C SER A 157 -34.05 15.18 -18.38
N VAL A 158 -33.00 14.59 -18.97
CA VAL A 158 -31.99 15.30 -19.77
C VAL A 158 -32.61 15.72 -21.10
N LYS A 159 -32.62 17.04 -21.40
CA LYS A 159 -33.12 17.59 -22.66
C LYS A 159 -32.24 17.18 -23.86
N ARG A 160 -32.89 16.71 -24.92
CA ARG A 160 -32.31 16.38 -26.24
C ARG A 160 -31.73 17.64 -26.91
N GLY A 161 -30.47 17.62 -27.32
CA GLY A 161 -29.84 18.67 -28.12
C GLY A 161 -29.44 18.14 -29.50
N GLY A 162 -29.95 18.76 -30.57
CA GLY A 162 -29.65 18.41 -31.96
C GLY A 162 -28.28 18.94 -32.42
N GLY A 163 -27.31 18.04 -32.53
CA GLY A 163 -26.03 18.23 -33.24
C GLY A 163 -25.81 17.07 -34.23
N PRO A 164 -24.85 17.17 -35.16
CA PRO A 164 -24.55 16.11 -36.12
C PRO A 164 -23.98 14.85 -35.44
N TYR A 165 -24.21 13.67 -36.01
CA TYR A 165 -23.70 12.41 -35.48
C TYR A 165 -22.41 11.98 -36.17
N CYS A 166 -21.56 11.20 -35.50
CA CYS A 166 -20.29 10.76 -36.09
C CYS A 166 -20.48 9.90 -37.36
N TRP A 167 -21.61 9.19 -37.49
CA TRP A 167 -21.97 8.41 -38.68
C TRP A 167 -22.21 9.25 -39.94
N ASP A 168 -22.42 10.56 -39.80
CA ASP A 168 -22.64 11.47 -40.91
C ASP A 168 -21.32 12.05 -41.46
N ILE A 169 -20.16 11.59 -40.95
CA ILE A 169 -18.82 12.16 -41.23
C ILE A 169 -17.90 11.09 -41.85
N PRO A 170 -17.72 11.11 -43.18
CA PRO A 170 -16.92 10.11 -43.90
C PRO A 170 -15.42 10.46 -43.98
N VAL A 171 -14.88 11.20 -43.00
CA VAL A 171 -13.50 11.75 -43.04
C VAL A 171 -12.54 10.89 -42.20
N SER A 172 -11.30 10.71 -42.66
CA SER A 172 -10.21 10.02 -41.94
C SER A 172 -9.61 10.89 -40.82
N VAL A 173 -9.06 10.26 -39.78
CA VAL A 173 -8.57 10.97 -38.58
C VAL A 173 -7.21 11.63 -38.82
N GLN A 174 -7.09 12.96 -38.67
CA GLN A 174 -5.84 13.72 -38.96
C GLN A 174 -5.19 14.38 -37.70
N ASN A 175 -3.96 14.92 -37.82
CA ASN A 175 -3.27 15.91 -36.95
C ASN A 175 -2.63 15.57 -35.58
N TYR A 176 -1.35 15.99 -35.41
CA TYR A 176 -0.51 16.04 -34.19
C TYR A 176 0.59 17.14 -34.31
N TYR A 177 0.98 17.81 -33.22
CA TYR A 177 2.09 18.80 -33.17
C TYR A 177 2.92 18.67 -31.88
N LEU A 178 4.25 18.66 -31.99
CA LEU A 178 5.23 18.76 -30.88
C LEU A 178 6.45 19.64 -31.34
N TYR A 179 7.00 20.55 -30.50
CA TYR A 179 8.06 21.63 -30.67
C TYR A 179 9.55 21.56 -30.13
N ASP A 180 10.56 21.21 -30.96
CA ASP A 180 12.05 21.24 -30.78
C ASP A 180 13.00 20.14 -30.12
N ILE A 181 13.74 19.40 -30.99
CA ILE A 181 15.18 18.91 -31.02
C ILE A 181 15.73 17.77 -30.09
N GLN A 182 16.89 17.12 -30.51
CA GLN A 182 18.00 16.06 -30.17
C GLN A 182 18.70 15.50 -28.84
N ASP A 183 18.84 14.19 -28.57
CA ASP A 183 19.97 13.26 -28.80
C ASP A 183 19.72 11.94 -28.01
N TYR A 184 18.51 11.41 -28.17
CA TYR A 184 18.18 9.98 -28.10
C TYR A 184 17.11 9.69 -29.15
N SER A 185 17.18 8.56 -29.85
CA SER A 185 16.18 8.21 -30.88
C SER A 185 14.94 7.56 -30.25
N VAL A 186 13.75 8.11 -30.49
CA VAL A 186 12.46 7.60 -30.01
C VAL A 186 11.47 7.41 -31.14
N ARG A 187 10.51 6.50 -30.96
CA ARG A 187 9.40 6.25 -31.88
C ARG A 187 8.08 6.36 -31.13
N VAL A 188 7.11 7.04 -31.72
CA VAL A 188 5.75 7.10 -31.16
C VAL A 188 4.87 6.13 -31.95
N TYR A 189 4.17 5.26 -31.25
CA TYR A 189 3.08 4.46 -31.80
C TYR A 189 1.76 5.09 -31.39
N ALA A 190 0.84 5.20 -32.33
CA ALA A 190 -0.53 5.62 -32.10
C ALA A 190 -1.45 4.52 -32.64
N GLY A 191 -2.36 4.02 -31.80
CA GLY A 191 -3.31 3.00 -32.20
C GLY A 191 -4.71 3.31 -31.73
N LEU A 192 -5.69 2.94 -32.56
CA LEU A 192 -7.10 2.90 -32.23
C LEU A 192 -7.46 1.46 -31.84
N PHE A 193 -8.03 1.29 -30.66
CA PHE A 193 -8.35 -0.02 -30.09
C PHE A 193 -9.80 -0.09 -29.61
N HIS A 194 -10.38 -1.28 -29.74
CA HIS A 194 -11.61 -1.69 -29.07
C HIS A 194 -11.26 -2.79 -28.07
N GLY A 195 -10.98 -2.42 -26.82
CA GLY A 195 -10.50 -3.38 -25.82
C GLY A 195 -9.09 -3.85 -26.24
N PRO A 196 -8.82 -5.16 -26.32
CA PRO A 196 -7.55 -5.67 -26.86
C PRO A 196 -7.51 -5.71 -28.39
N GLN A 197 -8.64 -5.58 -29.10
CA GLN A 197 -8.67 -5.64 -30.56
C GLN A 197 -8.08 -4.38 -31.18
N THR A 198 -7.10 -4.57 -32.07
CA THR A 198 -6.55 -3.50 -32.91
C THR A 198 -7.55 -3.12 -34.00
N LEU A 199 -7.93 -1.85 -34.09
CA LEU A 199 -8.69 -1.31 -35.23
C LEU A 199 -7.75 -0.73 -36.29
N CYS A 200 -6.75 0.05 -35.85
CA CYS A 200 -5.70 0.59 -36.72
C CYS A 200 -4.51 1.04 -35.86
N VAL A 201 -3.28 0.70 -36.27
CA VAL A 201 -2.04 1.17 -35.61
C VAL A 201 -1.12 1.78 -36.65
N ILE A 202 -0.56 2.93 -36.28
CA ILE A 202 0.42 3.67 -37.07
C ILE A 202 1.56 4.11 -36.17
N HIS A 203 2.73 4.32 -36.75
CA HIS A 203 3.90 4.76 -36.01
C HIS A 203 4.64 5.87 -36.73
N THR A 204 5.36 6.65 -35.96
CA THR A 204 6.25 7.67 -36.51
C THR A 204 7.51 7.04 -37.09
N ASN A 205 8.26 7.83 -37.85
CA ASN A 205 9.69 7.55 -38.01
C ASN A 205 10.40 7.80 -36.68
N ASP A 206 11.65 7.38 -36.59
CA ASP A 206 12.48 7.66 -35.43
C ASP A 206 12.75 9.18 -35.31
N VAL A 207 12.42 9.76 -34.16
CA VAL A 207 12.58 11.18 -33.80
C VAL A 207 13.68 11.30 -32.76
N ILE A 208 14.47 12.36 -32.75
CA ILE A 208 15.59 12.52 -31.81
C ILE A 208 15.19 13.49 -30.66
N VAL A 209 15.54 13.18 -29.39
CA VAL A 209 15.08 13.84 -28.12
C VAL A 209 16.16 14.66 -27.38
N TYR A 210 16.10 16.00 -27.35
CA TYR A 210 17.03 17.00 -26.75
C TYR A 210 16.52 17.60 -25.51
N ASN A 211 17.46 17.70 -24.56
CA ASN A 211 17.24 18.32 -23.27
C ASN A 211 15.94 17.81 -22.61
N GLY A 212 15.61 16.52 -22.82
CA GLY A 212 14.43 15.87 -22.25
C GLY A 212 13.11 16.07 -23.02
N SER A 213 13.14 16.61 -24.23
CA SER A 213 11.95 16.89 -25.05
C SER A 213 12.16 16.52 -26.52
N CYS A 214 11.10 16.18 -27.27
CA CYS A 214 11.20 15.79 -28.67
C CYS A 214 9.93 16.09 -29.43
N HIS A 215 10.10 16.37 -30.72
CA HIS A 215 9.15 17.24 -31.35
C HIS A 215 9.04 17.01 -32.83
N TRP A 216 7.79 16.90 -33.26
CA TRP A 216 7.41 16.21 -34.45
C TRP A 216 6.06 16.73 -34.92
N ARG A 217 6.04 17.28 -36.13
CA ARG A 217 4.88 17.88 -36.78
C ARG A 217 4.59 17.09 -38.04
N LYS A 218 3.91 15.96 -37.89
CA LYS A 218 3.47 15.14 -39.00
C LYS A 218 2.11 14.52 -38.67
N GLU A 219 1.29 14.47 -39.69
CA GLU A 219 -0.05 13.93 -39.60
C GLU A 219 0.03 12.40 -39.55
N LEU A 220 -0.72 11.84 -38.61
CA LEU A 220 -0.91 10.41 -38.43
C LEU A 220 -2.33 10.12 -38.91
N GLU A 221 -2.42 9.57 -40.12
CA GLU A 221 -3.70 9.21 -40.73
C GLU A 221 -3.99 7.74 -40.46
N PHE A 222 -5.11 7.48 -39.77
CA PHE A 222 -5.62 6.14 -39.57
C PHE A 222 -6.45 5.73 -40.77
N SER A 223 -6.33 4.48 -41.22
CA SER A 223 -7.11 3.89 -42.32
C SER A 223 -8.56 3.57 -41.93
N LEU A 224 -9.10 4.25 -40.90
CA LEU A 224 -10.43 4.05 -40.34
C LEU A 224 -11.21 5.37 -40.38
N ASN A 225 -12.43 5.32 -40.89
CA ASN A 225 -13.29 6.50 -41.00
C ASN A 225 -13.90 6.86 -39.65
N VAL A 226 -14.20 8.15 -39.43
CA VAL A 226 -14.86 8.63 -38.20
C VAL A 226 -16.22 7.97 -37.97
N GLN A 227 -17.00 7.72 -39.02
CA GLN A 227 -18.28 7.01 -38.94
C GLN A 227 -18.15 5.58 -38.37
N ASP A 228 -16.99 4.94 -38.57
CA ASP A 228 -16.76 3.54 -38.23
C ASP A 228 -16.14 3.37 -36.83
N LEU A 229 -15.92 4.47 -36.10
CA LEU A 229 -15.40 4.43 -34.74
C LEU A 229 -16.47 3.88 -33.77
N PRO A 230 -16.19 2.78 -33.05
CA PRO A 230 -17.09 2.31 -32.00
C PRO A 230 -17.08 3.27 -30.80
N GLN A 231 -18.17 3.31 -30.03
CA GLN A 231 -18.30 4.22 -28.88
C GLN A 231 -17.18 4.04 -27.85
N SER A 232 -16.77 2.80 -27.63
CA SER A 232 -15.71 2.41 -26.68
C SER A 232 -14.29 2.54 -27.25
N CYS A 233 -14.13 3.08 -28.47
CA CYS A 233 -12.84 3.26 -29.11
C CYS A 233 -11.90 4.09 -28.24
N ARG A 234 -10.65 3.64 -28.13
CA ARG A 234 -9.58 4.31 -27.39
C ARG A 234 -8.43 4.64 -28.33
N LEU A 235 -7.92 5.86 -28.21
CA LEU A 235 -6.64 6.26 -28.76
C LEU A 235 -5.55 5.94 -27.75
N CYS A 236 -4.63 5.06 -28.12
CA CYS A 236 -3.49 4.62 -27.33
C CYS A 236 -2.21 5.18 -27.95
N LEU A 237 -1.47 5.99 -27.18
CA LEU A 237 -0.19 6.54 -27.58
C LEU A 237 0.91 5.92 -26.73
N SER A 238 2.00 5.48 -27.36
CA SER A 238 3.17 4.99 -26.63
C SER A 238 4.47 5.52 -27.22
N LEU A 239 5.40 5.86 -26.34
CA LEU A 239 6.72 6.36 -26.68
C LEU A 239 7.74 5.25 -26.43
N HIS A 240 8.53 4.92 -27.45
CA HIS A 240 9.55 3.88 -27.39
C HIS A 240 10.93 4.47 -27.60
N LEU A 241 11.90 4.05 -26.79
CA LEU A 241 13.30 4.38 -26.98
C LEU A 241 13.97 3.36 -27.89
N LYS A 242 14.71 3.86 -28.87
CA LYS A 242 15.55 3.03 -29.74
C LYS A 242 16.97 2.99 -29.19
N LYS A 243 17.43 1.80 -28.80
CA LYS A 243 18.83 1.53 -28.44
C LYS A 243 19.41 0.49 -29.40
N GLY A 244 20.18 0.95 -30.38
CA GLY A 244 20.68 0.08 -31.45
C GLY A 244 19.54 -0.48 -32.31
N LYS A 245 19.35 -1.81 -32.29
CA LYS A 245 18.24 -2.50 -32.99
C LYS A 245 16.99 -2.70 -32.10
N GLU A 246 17.09 -2.47 -30.80
CA GLU A 246 16.03 -2.75 -29.84
C GLU A 246 15.15 -1.52 -29.61
N LEU A 247 13.83 -1.71 -29.60
CA LEU A 247 12.81 -0.71 -29.27
C LEU A 247 12.15 -1.07 -27.95
N THR A 248 12.21 -0.17 -26.98
CA THR A 248 11.65 -0.40 -25.65
C THR A 248 10.69 0.71 -25.30
N MET A 249 9.42 0.38 -25.01
CA MET A 249 8.46 1.36 -24.49
C MET A 249 9.02 2.07 -23.24
N LEU A 250 8.97 3.39 -23.21
CA LEU A 250 9.29 4.23 -22.07
C LEU A 250 8.03 4.62 -21.32
N THR A 251 7.05 5.14 -22.05
CA THR A 251 5.83 5.72 -21.50
C THR A 251 4.64 5.48 -22.42
N TRP A 252 3.43 5.54 -21.87
CA TRP A 252 2.18 5.34 -22.62
C TRP A 252 1.02 6.17 -22.03
N VAL A 253 0.01 6.44 -22.83
CA VAL A 253 -1.25 7.07 -22.40
C VAL A 253 -2.41 6.57 -23.27
N ASN A 254 -3.57 6.37 -22.66
CA ASN A 254 -4.80 5.97 -23.34
C ASN A 254 -5.88 7.01 -23.14
N ILE A 255 -6.73 7.21 -24.15
CA ILE A 255 -7.73 8.27 -24.17
C ILE A 255 -9.00 7.72 -24.83
N PRO A 256 -10.18 7.87 -24.23
CA PRO A 256 -11.43 7.54 -24.91
C PRO A 256 -11.66 8.53 -26.06
N VAL A 257 -11.95 8.03 -27.26
CA VAL A 257 -12.23 8.86 -28.44
C VAL A 257 -13.56 9.60 -28.28
N PHE A 258 -14.50 9.02 -27.53
CA PHE A 258 -15.73 9.68 -27.10
C PHE A 258 -15.65 10.01 -25.61
N ASN A 259 -15.98 11.24 -25.23
CA ASN A 259 -16.02 11.64 -23.84
C ASN A 259 -17.32 11.15 -23.13
N TYR A 260 -17.43 11.41 -21.82
CA TYR A 260 -18.58 11.00 -21.00
C TYR A 260 -19.95 11.56 -21.45
N LYS A 261 -19.97 12.55 -22.35
CA LYS A 261 -21.20 13.08 -22.98
C LYS A 261 -21.43 12.48 -24.37
N ASN A 262 -20.73 11.41 -24.72
CA ASN A 262 -20.71 10.79 -26.04
C ASN A 262 -20.28 11.75 -27.16
N ARG A 263 -19.45 12.74 -26.86
CA ARG A 263 -18.92 13.65 -27.89
C ARG A 263 -17.57 13.19 -28.36
N LEU A 264 -17.35 13.22 -29.68
CA LEU A 264 -16.05 12.98 -30.28
C LEU A 264 -15.05 14.02 -29.74
N ILE A 265 -13.87 13.57 -29.31
CA ILE A 265 -12.81 14.48 -28.88
C ILE A 265 -12.31 15.30 -30.07
N GLN A 266 -12.13 16.61 -29.88
CA GLN A 266 -11.60 17.55 -30.87
C GLN A 266 -10.69 18.54 -30.15
N GLY A 267 -9.76 19.17 -30.88
CA GLY A 267 -8.87 20.21 -30.35
C GLY A 267 -7.55 19.69 -29.78
N THR A 268 -6.83 20.55 -29.08
CA THR A 268 -5.49 20.28 -28.57
C THR A 268 -5.52 19.68 -27.16
N TYR A 269 -4.75 18.62 -26.94
CA TYR A 269 -4.61 17.91 -25.68
C TYR A 269 -3.13 17.82 -25.31
N LYS A 270 -2.82 18.10 -24.04
CA LYS A 270 -1.51 17.83 -23.44
C LYS A 270 -1.72 16.85 -22.28
N LEU A 271 -1.16 15.66 -22.39
CA LEU A 271 -1.39 14.59 -21.44
C LEU A 271 -0.10 14.05 -20.82
N PRO A 272 0.01 14.03 -19.48
CA PRO A 272 1.08 13.33 -18.80
C PRO A 272 0.90 11.80 -18.97
N MET A 273 1.97 11.15 -19.41
CA MET A 273 2.03 9.73 -19.73
C MET A 273 2.45 8.90 -18.51
N TRP A 274 2.03 7.64 -18.49
CA TRP A 274 2.44 6.65 -17.50
C TRP A 274 3.78 6.03 -17.87
N PRO A 275 4.70 5.78 -16.90
CA PRO A 275 5.92 5.03 -17.17
C PRO A 275 5.62 3.55 -17.47
N ARG A 276 6.51 2.90 -18.24
CA ARG A 276 6.47 1.46 -18.48
C ARG A 276 6.57 0.69 -17.16
N GLN A 277 5.79 -0.37 -17.06
CA GLN A 277 5.88 -1.38 -16.01
C GLN A 277 6.42 -2.67 -16.65
N GLU A 278 7.31 -3.40 -15.96
CA GLU A 278 8.06 -4.53 -16.54
C GLU A 278 7.19 -5.71 -16.98
N HIS A 279 6.01 -5.87 -16.37
CA HIS A 279 5.11 -7.01 -16.60
C HIS A 279 3.97 -6.74 -17.61
N ILE A 280 3.97 -5.60 -18.30
CA ILE A 280 2.92 -5.30 -19.29
C ILE A 280 3.25 -6.00 -20.62
N GLU A 281 2.32 -6.83 -21.08
CA GLU A 281 2.30 -7.35 -22.44
C GLU A 281 1.77 -6.28 -23.40
N LEU A 282 2.51 -6.02 -24.48
CA LEU A 282 2.17 -4.98 -25.45
C LEU A 282 1.38 -5.56 -26.61
N ILE A 283 0.29 -4.90 -26.99
CA ILE A 283 -0.47 -5.21 -28.20
C ILE A 283 -0.05 -4.21 -29.27
N GLU A 284 0.60 -4.70 -30.32
CA GLU A 284 1.15 -3.87 -31.40
C GLU A 284 1.95 -2.66 -30.90
N ASN A 285 2.80 -2.89 -29.90
CA ASN A 285 3.63 -1.87 -29.23
C ASN A 285 2.85 -0.84 -28.38
N CYS A 286 1.54 -0.97 -28.22
CA CYS A 286 0.71 -0.14 -27.35
C CYS A 286 0.24 -0.91 -26.09
N ASN A 287 -0.34 -0.21 -25.13
CA ASN A 287 -0.93 -0.80 -23.92
C ASN A 287 -2.43 -0.49 -23.81
N PRO A 288 -3.30 -1.09 -24.65
CA PRO A 288 -4.71 -0.72 -24.71
C PRO A 288 -5.56 -1.15 -23.49
N ILE A 289 -5.08 -2.15 -22.73
CA ILE A 289 -5.71 -2.62 -21.48
C ILE A 289 -5.46 -1.64 -20.32
N GLY A 290 -4.43 -0.79 -20.45
CA GLY A 290 -4.09 0.23 -19.46
C GLY A 290 -5.19 1.27 -19.22
N THR A 291 -5.12 1.93 -18.06
CA THR A 291 -6.07 2.98 -17.68
C THR A 291 -6.14 4.13 -18.69
N VAL A 292 -7.34 4.68 -18.87
CA VAL A 292 -7.58 5.92 -19.63
C VAL A 292 -7.43 7.19 -18.79
N SER A 293 -7.08 7.05 -17.51
CA SER A 293 -6.86 8.17 -16.61
C SER A 293 -5.50 8.82 -16.86
N SER A 294 -5.46 10.14 -16.74
CA SER A 294 -4.22 10.91 -16.83
C SER A 294 -3.30 10.61 -15.64
N ASN A 295 -1.98 10.65 -15.86
CA ASN A 295 -1.00 10.43 -14.79
C ASN A 295 -1.05 11.60 -13.77
N PRO A 296 -1.32 11.34 -12.47
CA PRO A 296 -1.49 12.39 -11.46
C PRO A 296 -0.18 13.11 -11.08
N GLN A 297 0.98 12.60 -11.52
CA GLN A 297 2.26 13.30 -11.33
C GLN A 297 2.35 14.61 -12.14
N GLY A 298 1.41 14.85 -13.06
CA GLY A 298 1.24 16.11 -13.76
C GLY A 298 2.52 16.55 -14.47
N ASP A 299 3.03 17.72 -14.08
CA ASP A 299 4.22 18.35 -14.67
C ASP A 299 5.53 17.56 -14.44
N HIS A 300 5.56 16.60 -13.51
CA HIS A 300 6.73 15.75 -13.27
C HIS A 300 6.80 14.51 -14.16
N ALA A 301 5.76 14.24 -14.95
CA ALA A 301 5.71 13.12 -15.87
C ALA A 301 6.07 13.55 -17.30
N THR A 302 6.58 12.61 -18.11
CA THR A 302 6.71 12.81 -19.56
C THR A 302 5.34 13.10 -20.14
N SER A 303 5.18 14.22 -20.86
CA SER A 303 3.89 14.59 -21.47
C SER A 303 3.94 14.47 -22.98
N VAL A 304 2.83 14.05 -23.58
CA VAL A 304 2.59 14.12 -25.02
C VAL A 304 1.55 15.21 -25.30
N GLU A 305 1.80 16.03 -26.30
CA GLU A 305 0.85 17.01 -26.81
C GLU A 305 0.42 16.59 -28.22
N PHE A 306 -0.87 16.68 -28.49
CA PHE A 306 -1.45 16.33 -29.78
C PHE A 306 -2.72 17.12 -30.05
N LYS A 307 -3.16 17.15 -31.32
CA LYS A 307 -4.32 17.92 -31.74
C LYS A 307 -5.25 17.11 -32.62
N VAL A 308 -6.42 16.75 -32.09
CA VAL A 308 -7.47 16.11 -32.89
C VAL A 308 -8.12 17.15 -33.81
N PRO A 309 -8.39 16.85 -35.09
CA PRO A 309 -8.95 17.78 -36.05
C PRO A 309 -10.33 18.24 -35.62
N ASP A 310 -10.67 19.39 -36.15
CA ASP A 310 -12.04 19.87 -36.12
C ASP A 310 -12.78 19.23 -37.32
N TYR A 311 -13.80 18.42 -37.03
CA TYR A 311 -14.63 17.72 -38.03
C TYR A 311 -15.98 18.41 -38.24
N GLY A 312 -16.17 19.64 -37.74
CA GLY A 312 -17.43 20.36 -37.77
C GLY A 312 -17.81 20.89 -36.39
N PRO A 313 -19.06 21.36 -36.17
CA PRO A 313 -19.44 22.04 -34.93
C PRO A 313 -19.09 21.22 -33.68
N ASP A 314 -18.73 21.89 -32.57
CA ASP A 314 -18.21 21.38 -31.26
C ASP A 314 -19.05 20.28 -30.54
N LYS A 315 -20.00 19.64 -31.21
CA LYS A 315 -21.01 18.73 -30.68
C LYS A 315 -21.25 17.52 -31.60
N ILE A 316 -20.22 16.95 -32.22
CA ILE A 316 -20.39 15.64 -32.89
C ILE A 316 -20.65 14.59 -31.82
N LEU A 317 -21.83 13.98 -31.88
CA LEU A 317 -22.27 12.98 -30.91
C LEU A 317 -22.18 11.57 -31.48
N TYR A 318 -21.92 10.59 -30.62
CA TYR A 318 -22.22 9.21 -30.93
C TYR A 318 -23.75 9.06 -31.07
N PRO A 319 -24.25 8.30 -32.07
CA PRO A 319 -25.67 8.12 -32.30
C PRO A 319 -26.41 7.56 -31.06
N PRO A 320 -27.61 8.05 -30.75
CA PRO A 320 -28.45 7.47 -29.71
C PRO A 320 -29.04 6.13 -30.17
N ASP A 321 -29.53 5.33 -29.23
CA ASP A 321 -30.10 3.99 -29.47
C ASP A 321 -31.15 3.97 -30.61
N GLU A 322 -32.01 5.00 -30.69
CA GLU A 322 -33.00 5.12 -31.78
C GLU A 322 -32.36 5.12 -33.17
N LYS A 323 -31.24 5.83 -33.33
CA LYS A 323 -30.49 5.90 -34.60
C LYS A 323 -29.72 4.62 -34.87
N VAL A 324 -29.20 3.98 -33.82
CA VAL A 324 -28.56 2.67 -33.93
C VAL A 324 -29.55 1.63 -34.47
N LEU A 325 -30.74 1.56 -33.87
CA LEU A 325 -31.80 0.64 -34.31
C LEU A 325 -32.27 0.94 -35.74
N GLN A 326 -32.40 2.23 -36.10
CA GLN A 326 -32.73 2.63 -37.47
C GLN A 326 -31.66 2.17 -38.47
N CYS A 327 -30.37 2.34 -38.14
CA CYS A 327 -29.26 1.89 -38.98
C CYS A 327 -29.28 0.36 -39.17
N ALA A 328 -29.47 -0.40 -38.08
CA ALA A 328 -29.58 -1.85 -38.15
C ALA A 328 -30.76 -2.29 -39.04
N SER A 329 -31.91 -1.62 -38.90
CA SER A 329 -33.12 -1.92 -39.69
C SER A 329 -32.94 -1.60 -41.18
N ASN A 330 -32.29 -0.49 -41.51
CA ASN A 330 -32.08 -0.07 -42.90
C ASN A 330 -31.06 -0.95 -43.65
N ASN A 331 -30.18 -1.64 -42.92
CA ASN A 331 -29.10 -2.46 -43.47
C ASN A 331 -29.30 -3.96 -43.22
N MET A 332 -30.54 -4.41 -43.01
CA MET A 332 -30.81 -5.85 -42.90
C MET A 332 -30.49 -6.58 -44.21
N GLU A 333 -30.02 -7.81 -44.08
CA GLU A 333 -29.83 -8.73 -45.19
C GLU A 333 -31.16 -9.06 -45.86
N GLU A 334 -31.12 -9.35 -47.16
CA GLU A 334 -32.31 -9.76 -47.89
C GLU A 334 -32.97 -10.99 -47.23
N PRO A 335 -34.32 -11.04 -47.16
CA PRO A 335 -35.03 -12.16 -46.55
C PRO A 335 -34.60 -13.52 -47.12
N GLY A 336 -34.20 -14.44 -46.23
CA GLY A 336 -33.78 -15.78 -46.60
C GLY A 336 -32.32 -15.92 -47.03
N LYS A 337 -31.54 -14.82 -47.06
CA LYS A 337 -30.08 -14.86 -47.22
C LYS A 337 -29.37 -15.10 -45.89
N PRO A 338 -28.14 -15.67 -45.90
CA PRO A 338 -27.37 -15.87 -44.68
C PRO A 338 -27.26 -14.63 -43.80
N GLY A 339 -27.49 -14.80 -42.50
CA GLY A 339 -27.52 -13.70 -41.55
C GLY A 339 -28.85 -12.94 -41.48
N SER A 340 -29.84 -13.18 -42.34
CA SER A 340 -31.17 -12.55 -42.19
C SER A 340 -32.00 -13.23 -41.09
N PRO A 341 -32.97 -12.53 -40.45
CA PRO A 341 -33.83 -13.11 -39.41
C PRO A 341 -34.64 -14.33 -39.86
N ASN A 342 -34.95 -14.42 -41.16
CA ASN A 342 -35.78 -15.49 -41.75
C ASN A 342 -34.93 -16.54 -42.48
N TRP A 343 -33.61 -16.51 -42.31
CA TRP A 343 -32.73 -17.53 -42.86
C TRP A 343 -32.71 -18.77 -41.98
N HIS A 344 -32.76 -19.93 -42.63
CA HIS A 344 -32.63 -21.22 -41.99
C HIS A 344 -31.30 -21.85 -42.39
N PRO A 345 -30.30 -21.93 -41.48
CA PRO A 345 -29.01 -22.52 -41.80
C PRO A 345 -29.14 -24.00 -42.17
N SER A 346 -28.25 -24.47 -43.05
CA SER A 346 -28.20 -25.90 -43.37
C SER A 346 -27.67 -26.71 -42.18
N LYS A 347 -27.97 -28.02 -42.15
CA LYS A 347 -27.43 -28.93 -41.11
C LYS A 347 -25.90 -28.87 -40.97
N SER A 348 -25.20 -28.62 -42.08
CA SER A 348 -23.74 -28.46 -42.09
C SER A 348 -23.29 -27.20 -41.34
N HIS A 349 -23.97 -26.07 -41.56
CA HIS A 349 -23.65 -24.82 -40.84
C HIS A 349 -23.89 -24.97 -39.33
N ILE A 350 -24.99 -25.63 -38.94
CA ILE A 350 -25.30 -25.89 -37.53
C ILE A 350 -24.23 -26.78 -36.90
N ALA A 351 -23.85 -27.88 -37.55
CA ALA A 351 -22.83 -28.78 -37.02
C ALA A 351 -21.47 -28.09 -36.83
N GLN A 352 -21.04 -27.26 -37.80
CA GLN A 352 -19.80 -26.49 -37.68
C GLN A 352 -19.87 -25.44 -36.57
N PHE A 353 -21.01 -24.77 -36.41
CA PHE A 353 -21.22 -23.81 -35.32
C PHE A 353 -21.21 -24.50 -33.94
N GLU A 354 -21.87 -25.65 -33.81
CA GLU A 354 -21.89 -26.44 -32.57
C GLU A 354 -20.49 -26.95 -32.20
N GLU A 355 -19.69 -27.38 -33.18
CA GLU A 355 -18.29 -27.74 -32.97
C GLU A 355 -17.49 -26.57 -32.37
N LYS A 356 -17.64 -25.36 -32.94
CA LYS A 356 -16.98 -24.15 -32.43
C LYS A 356 -17.47 -23.75 -31.04
N LEU A 357 -18.75 -23.90 -30.77
CA LEU A 357 -19.33 -23.64 -29.45
C LEU A 357 -18.80 -24.64 -28.40
N ASP A 358 -18.61 -25.90 -28.77
CA ASP A 358 -18.03 -26.92 -27.88
C ASP A 358 -16.52 -26.69 -27.67
N GLU A 359 -15.77 -26.29 -28.69
CA GLU A 359 -14.38 -25.84 -28.54
C GLU A 359 -14.27 -24.64 -27.59
N TYR A 360 -15.21 -23.68 -27.67
CA TYR A 360 -15.29 -22.55 -26.75
C TYR A 360 -15.54 -23.01 -25.31
N ARG A 361 -16.53 -23.88 -25.09
CA ARG A 361 -16.85 -24.44 -23.76
C ARG A 361 -15.67 -25.17 -23.13
N ASN A 362 -14.85 -25.84 -23.94
CA ASN A 362 -13.69 -26.60 -23.49
C ASN A 362 -12.40 -25.76 -23.38
N GLY A 363 -12.45 -24.46 -23.74
CA GLY A 363 -11.32 -23.54 -23.66
C GLY A 363 -10.19 -23.84 -24.67
N SER A 364 -10.49 -24.56 -25.75
CA SER A 364 -9.51 -24.95 -26.79
C SER A 364 -9.65 -24.17 -28.10
N LEU A 365 -10.58 -23.22 -28.16
CA LEU A 365 -10.94 -22.52 -29.39
C LEU A 365 -9.80 -21.64 -29.92
N GLN A 366 -9.46 -21.84 -31.18
CA GLN A 366 -8.67 -20.90 -31.98
C GLN A 366 -9.53 -20.41 -33.13
N MET A 367 -9.82 -19.11 -33.15
CA MET A 367 -10.73 -18.52 -34.11
C MET A 367 -9.99 -18.13 -35.40
N THR A 368 -10.43 -18.67 -36.54
CA THR A 368 -10.04 -18.16 -37.86
C THR A 368 -11.03 -17.11 -38.36
N GLU A 369 -10.66 -16.33 -39.38
CA GLU A 369 -11.60 -15.37 -39.98
C GLU A 369 -12.83 -16.06 -40.61
N GLN A 370 -12.67 -17.28 -41.14
CA GLN A 370 -13.79 -18.07 -41.65
C GLN A 370 -14.75 -18.49 -40.55
N ASP A 371 -14.22 -18.81 -39.36
CA ASP A 371 -15.04 -19.14 -38.19
C ASP A 371 -15.85 -17.92 -37.74
N LYS A 372 -15.23 -16.73 -37.70
CA LYS A 372 -15.93 -15.47 -37.38
C LYS A 372 -17.06 -15.17 -38.36
N GLU A 373 -16.82 -15.34 -39.66
CA GLU A 373 -17.85 -15.16 -40.68
C GLU A 373 -19.02 -16.12 -40.46
N LEU A 374 -18.74 -17.40 -40.21
CA LEU A 374 -19.76 -18.40 -39.89
C LEU A 374 -20.57 -18.02 -38.66
N ILE A 375 -19.90 -17.69 -37.54
CA ILE A 375 -20.55 -17.32 -36.28
C ILE A 375 -21.41 -16.06 -36.47
N TRP A 376 -20.89 -15.05 -37.17
CA TRP A 376 -21.63 -13.83 -37.46
C TRP A 376 -22.86 -14.09 -38.34
N MET A 377 -22.77 -14.98 -39.34
CA MET A 377 -23.92 -15.42 -40.14
C MET A 377 -24.99 -16.11 -39.27
N MET A 378 -24.60 -16.82 -38.22
CA MET A 378 -25.49 -17.57 -37.33
C MET A 378 -26.16 -16.72 -36.24
N ARG A 379 -25.87 -15.41 -36.14
CA ARG A 379 -26.29 -14.49 -35.05
C ARG A 379 -27.76 -14.58 -34.59
N TYR A 380 -28.72 -14.75 -35.51
CA TYR A 380 -30.14 -14.86 -35.15
C TYR A 380 -30.47 -16.23 -34.55
N GLU A 381 -29.88 -17.30 -35.09
CA GLU A 381 -30.00 -18.65 -34.52
C GLU A 381 -29.28 -18.73 -33.17
N SER A 382 -28.13 -18.07 -33.01
CA SER A 382 -27.45 -17.91 -31.72
C SER A 382 -28.35 -17.23 -30.69
N ARG A 383 -28.97 -16.09 -31.02
CA ARG A 383 -29.90 -15.39 -30.13
C ARG A 383 -31.08 -16.28 -29.71
N ASP A 384 -31.68 -16.99 -30.66
CA ASP A 384 -32.95 -17.67 -30.45
C ASP A 384 -32.77 -19.03 -29.73
N ARG A 385 -31.71 -19.78 -30.09
CA ARG A 385 -31.47 -21.16 -29.61
C ARG A 385 -30.25 -21.35 -28.72
N TYR A 386 -29.20 -20.54 -28.86
CA TYR A 386 -27.91 -20.71 -28.15
C TYR A 386 -27.48 -19.40 -27.44
N PRO A 387 -28.27 -18.89 -26.46
CA PRO A 387 -27.98 -17.62 -25.81
C PRO A 387 -26.59 -17.56 -25.17
N GLU A 388 -26.04 -18.70 -24.72
CA GLU A 388 -24.68 -18.85 -24.19
C GLU A 388 -23.58 -18.53 -25.20
N ALA A 389 -23.88 -18.54 -26.51
CA ALA A 389 -22.93 -18.23 -27.56
C ALA A 389 -22.68 -16.72 -27.73
N LEU A 390 -23.23 -15.88 -26.85
CA LEU A 390 -23.06 -14.43 -26.94
C LEU A 390 -21.59 -13.98 -26.94
N PRO A 391 -20.70 -14.46 -26.04
CA PRO A 391 -19.29 -14.06 -26.05
C PRO A 391 -18.61 -14.41 -27.39
N LEU A 392 -18.88 -15.61 -27.90
CA LEU A 392 -18.40 -16.10 -29.19
C LEU A 392 -18.85 -15.21 -30.36
N LEU A 393 -20.11 -14.77 -30.32
CA LEU A 393 -20.67 -13.84 -31.30
C LEU A 393 -20.02 -12.46 -31.21
N LEU A 394 -19.80 -11.93 -30.00
CA LEU A 394 -19.15 -10.63 -29.75
C LEU A 394 -17.71 -10.60 -30.27
N ASP A 395 -16.97 -11.71 -30.13
CA ASP A 395 -15.60 -11.86 -30.64
C ASP A 395 -15.54 -11.95 -32.18
N SER A 396 -16.69 -12.23 -32.81
CA SER A 396 -16.83 -12.35 -34.27
C SER A 396 -17.34 -11.07 -34.94
N VAL A 397 -17.68 -10.03 -34.17
CA VAL A 397 -18.15 -8.75 -34.71
C VAL A 397 -16.97 -7.95 -35.27
N SER A 398 -17.11 -7.45 -36.51
CA SER A 398 -16.22 -6.41 -37.03
C SER A 398 -16.57 -5.06 -36.39
N TRP A 399 -15.97 -4.77 -35.23
CA TRP A 399 -16.17 -3.54 -34.46
C TRP A 399 -15.71 -2.27 -35.18
N GLU A 400 -14.90 -2.42 -36.22
CA GLU A 400 -14.46 -1.41 -37.18
C GLU A 400 -15.49 -1.11 -38.29
N LEU A 401 -16.70 -1.68 -38.22
CA LEU A 401 -17.80 -1.39 -39.14
C LEU A 401 -19.06 -1.01 -38.36
N HIS A 402 -19.47 0.25 -38.44
CA HIS A 402 -20.59 0.75 -37.61
C HIS A 402 -21.93 0.05 -37.88
N ILE A 403 -22.14 -0.46 -39.10
CA ILE A 403 -23.34 -1.24 -39.47
C ILE A 403 -23.39 -2.56 -38.68
N ASN A 404 -22.26 -3.25 -38.52
CA ASN A 404 -22.19 -4.50 -37.76
C ASN A 404 -22.38 -4.24 -36.27
N VAL A 405 -21.77 -3.17 -35.74
CA VAL A 405 -21.99 -2.71 -34.36
C VAL A 405 -23.47 -2.41 -34.12
N ALA A 406 -24.14 -1.72 -35.04
CA ALA A 406 -25.55 -1.41 -34.93
C ALA A 406 -26.43 -2.67 -34.92
N LYS A 407 -26.15 -3.65 -35.79
CA LYS A 407 -26.83 -4.95 -35.82
C LYS A 407 -26.64 -5.72 -34.51
N MET A 408 -25.42 -5.75 -33.98
CA MET A 408 -25.13 -6.42 -32.70
C MET A 408 -25.86 -5.74 -31.53
N GLN A 409 -25.82 -4.41 -31.47
CA GLN A 409 -26.53 -3.66 -30.43
C GLN A 409 -28.05 -3.84 -30.51
N ALA A 410 -28.62 -3.97 -31.72
CA ALA A 410 -30.03 -4.31 -31.90
C ALA A 410 -30.37 -5.72 -31.41
N LEU A 411 -29.50 -6.71 -31.69
CA LEU A 411 -29.67 -8.09 -31.19
C LEU A 411 -29.69 -8.13 -29.65
N LEU A 412 -28.77 -7.41 -29.00
CA LEU A 412 -28.65 -7.35 -27.54
C LEU A 412 -29.94 -6.87 -26.84
N GLN A 413 -30.74 -6.01 -27.48
CA GLN A 413 -32.02 -5.54 -26.90
C GLN A 413 -33.04 -6.67 -26.71
N THR A 414 -32.89 -7.76 -27.45
CA THR A 414 -33.80 -8.92 -27.45
C THR A 414 -33.13 -10.21 -27.00
N TRP A 415 -31.87 -10.13 -26.53
CA TRP A 415 -31.13 -11.30 -26.07
C TRP A 415 -31.66 -11.79 -24.72
N LYS A 416 -31.77 -13.11 -24.55
CA LYS A 416 -32.19 -13.71 -23.28
C LYS A 416 -31.11 -13.53 -22.21
N THR A 417 -31.48 -13.28 -20.96
CA THR A 417 -30.52 -13.15 -19.86
C THR A 417 -29.62 -14.37 -19.75
N LEU A 418 -28.34 -14.13 -19.48
CA LEU A 418 -27.33 -15.17 -19.31
C LEU A 418 -27.25 -15.64 -17.86
N ASP A 419 -26.55 -16.75 -17.65
CA ASP A 419 -26.15 -17.15 -16.30
C ASP A 419 -25.12 -16.17 -15.70
N ILE A 420 -24.87 -16.31 -14.40
CA ILE A 420 -24.01 -15.41 -13.63
C ILE A 420 -22.57 -15.46 -14.14
N GLU A 421 -22.05 -16.66 -14.43
CA GLU A 421 -20.67 -16.87 -14.83
C GLU A 421 -20.37 -16.19 -16.17
N GLN A 422 -21.26 -16.38 -17.16
CA GLN A 422 -21.18 -15.74 -18.46
C GLN A 422 -21.35 -14.22 -18.36
N ALA A 423 -22.29 -13.74 -17.53
CA ALA A 423 -22.49 -12.31 -17.31
C ALA A 423 -21.26 -11.66 -16.67
N LEU A 424 -20.56 -12.34 -15.75
CA LEU A 424 -19.30 -11.88 -15.18
C LEU A 424 -18.19 -11.80 -16.23
N CYS A 425 -18.09 -12.77 -17.16
CA CYS A 425 -17.13 -12.72 -18.26
C CYS A 425 -17.32 -11.48 -19.15
N LEU A 426 -18.56 -11.04 -19.38
CA LEU A 426 -18.87 -9.83 -20.14
C LEU A 426 -18.42 -8.51 -19.46
N LEU A 427 -17.94 -8.55 -18.21
CA LEU A 427 -17.32 -7.41 -17.53
C LEU A 427 -15.80 -7.32 -17.73
N ASP A 428 -15.21 -8.31 -18.40
CA ASP A 428 -13.78 -8.36 -18.69
C ASP A 428 -13.33 -7.28 -19.71
N PHE A 429 -12.03 -7.02 -19.79
CA PHE A 429 -11.45 -6.02 -20.68
C PHE A 429 -11.65 -6.33 -22.17
N HIS A 430 -11.93 -7.59 -22.54
CA HIS A 430 -12.30 -8.02 -23.89
C HIS A 430 -13.60 -7.39 -24.39
N TYR A 431 -14.52 -7.02 -23.48
CA TYR A 431 -15.83 -6.48 -23.82
C TYR A 431 -15.99 -5.03 -23.33
N PRO A 432 -15.41 -4.04 -24.03
CA PRO A 432 -15.42 -2.65 -23.62
C PRO A 432 -16.71 -1.90 -24.03
N ASP A 433 -17.57 -2.48 -24.88
CA ASP A 433 -18.80 -1.85 -25.35
C ASP A 433 -19.80 -1.59 -24.21
N THR A 434 -20.34 -0.37 -24.18
CA THR A 434 -21.24 0.09 -23.11
C THR A 434 -22.55 -0.70 -23.06
N ASN A 435 -23.08 -1.12 -24.21
CA ASN A 435 -24.34 -1.87 -24.28
C ASN A 435 -24.13 -3.32 -23.85
N VAL A 436 -22.99 -3.93 -24.20
CA VAL A 436 -22.59 -5.24 -23.67
C VAL A 436 -22.46 -5.20 -22.15
N ARG A 437 -21.74 -4.21 -21.60
CA ARG A 437 -21.59 -4.04 -20.14
C ARG A 437 -22.91 -3.75 -19.43
N ARG A 438 -23.82 -3.00 -20.06
CA ARG A 438 -25.17 -2.78 -19.55
C ARG A 438 -25.96 -4.09 -19.50
N PHE A 439 -25.91 -4.89 -20.57
CA PHE A 439 -26.56 -6.19 -20.63
C PHE A 439 -26.02 -7.16 -19.56
N ALA A 440 -24.69 -7.17 -19.34
CA ALA A 440 -24.08 -7.92 -18.24
C ALA A 440 -24.65 -7.51 -16.87
N CYS A 441 -24.75 -6.20 -16.60
CA CYS A 441 -25.34 -5.69 -15.35
C CYS A 441 -26.84 -6.00 -15.22
N ILE A 442 -27.57 -6.12 -16.33
CA ILE A 442 -28.98 -6.57 -16.32
C ILE A 442 -29.05 -8.03 -15.88
N CYS A 443 -28.19 -8.91 -16.41
CA CYS A 443 -28.15 -10.32 -16.03
C CYS A 443 -27.77 -10.50 -14.54
N LEU A 444 -26.89 -9.65 -14.01
CA LEU A 444 -26.43 -9.70 -12.61
C LEU A 444 -27.42 -9.06 -11.62
N ARG A 445 -28.48 -8.41 -12.10
CA ARG A 445 -29.40 -7.65 -11.25
C ARG A 445 -30.10 -8.52 -10.20
N ASP A 446 -30.43 -9.75 -10.58
CA ASP A 446 -31.20 -10.69 -9.77
C ASP A 446 -30.34 -11.51 -8.80
N LEU A 447 -29.02 -11.29 -8.75
CA LEU A 447 -28.13 -11.91 -7.77
C LEU A 447 -28.63 -11.68 -6.35
N SER A 448 -28.58 -12.72 -5.52
CA SER A 448 -28.75 -12.55 -4.07
C SER A 448 -27.62 -11.72 -3.48
N ASP A 449 -27.82 -11.13 -2.30
CA ASP A 449 -26.78 -10.35 -1.63
C ASP A 449 -25.57 -11.21 -1.24
N ASP A 450 -25.78 -12.50 -0.93
CA ASP A 450 -24.70 -13.44 -0.60
C ASP A 450 -23.85 -13.79 -1.83
N GLU A 451 -24.48 -14.05 -2.98
CA GLU A 451 -23.75 -14.28 -4.24
C GLU A 451 -23.01 -13.02 -4.69
N LEU A 452 -23.65 -11.84 -4.59
CA LEU A 452 -22.99 -10.57 -4.93
C LEU A 452 -21.77 -10.33 -4.03
N SER A 453 -21.85 -10.65 -2.74
CA SER A 453 -20.71 -10.57 -1.82
C SER A 453 -19.53 -11.45 -2.26
N GLN A 454 -19.80 -12.67 -2.78
CA GLN A 454 -18.76 -13.58 -3.27
C GLN A 454 -18.00 -13.04 -4.49
N TYR A 455 -18.70 -12.35 -5.41
CA TYR A 455 -18.11 -11.83 -6.66
C TYR A 455 -17.72 -10.35 -6.60
N MET A 456 -17.96 -9.66 -5.48
CA MET A 456 -17.76 -8.22 -5.35
C MET A 456 -16.31 -7.79 -5.63
N LEU A 457 -15.32 -8.60 -5.23
CA LEU A 457 -13.91 -8.29 -5.48
C LEU A 457 -13.64 -8.14 -6.98
N GLN A 458 -14.10 -9.11 -7.77
CA GLN A 458 -13.90 -9.19 -9.21
C GLN A 458 -14.63 -8.02 -9.90
N MET A 459 -15.87 -7.73 -9.50
CA MET A 459 -16.63 -6.58 -10.01
C MET A 459 -15.92 -5.25 -9.71
N VAL A 460 -15.36 -5.09 -8.50
CA VAL A 460 -14.56 -3.89 -8.16
C VAL A 460 -13.27 -3.82 -8.99
N GLN A 461 -12.65 -4.96 -9.36
CA GLN A 461 -11.53 -4.93 -10.30
C GLN A 461 -11.97 -4.53 -11.71
N ALA A 462 -13.14 -5.00 -12.17
CA ALA A 462 -13.68 -4.67 -13.48
C ALA A 462 -13.95 -3.17 -13.66
N LEU A 463 -14.22 -2.42 -12.57
CA LEU A 463 -14.30 -0.95 -12.59
C LEU A 463 -13.02 -0.28 -13.12
N LYS A 464 -11.85 -0.94 -13.04
CA LYS A 464 -10.59 -0.39 -13.57
C LYS A 464 -10.56 -0.38 -15.10
N TYR A 465 -11.37 -1.20 -15.76
CA TYR A 465 -11.48 -1.27 -17.22
C TYR A 465 -12.51 -0.29 -17.78
N GLU A 466 -13.31 0.36 -16.95
CA GLU A 466 -14.33 1.32 -17.37
C GLU A 466 -13.70 2.60 -17.93
N SER A 467 -14.21 3.07 -19.08
CA SER A 467 -13.72 4.30 -19.73
C SER A 467 -14.17 5.57 -19.00
N HIS A 468 -15.26 5.49 -18.23
CA HIS A 468 -15.89 6.63 -17.57
C HIS A 468 -16.32 6.30 -16.14
N LEU A 469 -16.36 7.31 -15.28
CA LEU A 469 -16.72 7.15 -13.87
C LEU A 469 -18.19 6.74 -13.68
N LEU A 470 -19.10 7.30 -14.48
CA LEU A 470 -20.50 6.90 -14.49
C LEU A 470 -20.67 5.79 -15.53
N CYS A 471 -20.90 4.57 -15.05
CA CYS A 471 -21.10 3.39 -15.87
C CYS A 471 -22.12 2.44 -15.20
N PRO A 472 -22.71 1.49 -15.96
CA PRO A 472 -23.71 0.57 -15.43
C PRO A 472 -23.23 -0.22 -14.21
N LEU A 473 -21.96 -0.63 -14.18
CA LEU A 473 -21.39 -1.41 -13.08
C LEU A 473 -21.24 -0.58 -11.80
N THR A 474 -20.84 0.69 -11.91
CA THR A 474 -20.77 1.61 -10.76
C THR A 474 -22.17 1.88 -10.19
N GLU A 475 -23.17 2.09 -11.05
CA GLU A 475 -24.56 2.28 -10.62
C GLU A 475 -25.07 1.03 -9.90
N PHE A 476 -24.91 -0.16 -10.49
CA PHE A 476 -25.31 -1.42 -9.89
C PHE A 476 -24.66 -1.65 -8.50
N LEU A 477 -23.34 -1.52 -8.40
CA LEU A 477 -22.63 -1.74 -7.13
C LEU A 477 -23.07 -0.74 -6.04
N LEU A 478 -23.26 0.53 -6.40
CA LEU A 478 -23.71 1.55 -5.46
C LEU A 478 -25.16 1.35 -5.04
N GLU A 479 -26.06 1.02 -5.97
CA GLU A 479 -27.46 0.73 -5.67
C GLU A 479 -27.58 -0.43 -4.66
N ARG A 480 -26.84 -1.52 -4.89
CA ARG A 480 -26.83 -2.68 -3.97
C ARG A 480 -26.18 -2.34 -2.62
N ALA A 481 -25.05 -1.64 -2.63
CA ALA A 481 -24.33 -1.23 -1.42
C ALA A 481 -25.10 -0.24 -0.53
N LEU A 482 -25.91 0.65 -1.13
CA LEU A 482 -26.71 1.62 -0.38
C LEU A 482 -27.94 1.00 0.28
N VAL A 483 -28.40 -0.15 -0.25
CA VAL A 483 -29.54 -0.90 0.30
C VAL A 483 -29.07 -1.93 1.35
N ASN A 484 -27.86 -2.48 1.23
CA ASN A 484 -27.30 -3.46 2.16
C ASN A 484 -25.95 -3.00 2.76
N GLN A 485 -25.92 -2.79 4.08
CA GLN A 485 -24.73 -2.30 4.80
C GLN A 485 -23.53 -3.27 4.74
N HIS A 486 -23.75 -4.59 4.67
CA HIS A 486 -22.65 -5.55 4.56
C HIS A 486 -21.92 -5.39 3.22
N LEU A 487 -22.70 -5.31 2.14
CA LEU A 487 -22.20 -5.01 0.80
C LEU A 487 -21.55 -3.63 0.73
N GLY A 488 -22.15 -2.62 1.36
CA GLY A 488 -21.57 -1.28 1.42
C GLY A 488 -20.25 -1.22 2.20
N HIS A 489 -20.12 -1.98 3.28
CA HIS A 489 -18.87 -2.11 4.04
C HIS A 489 -17.79 -2.81 3.21
N GLN A 490 -18.14 -3.93 2.57
CA GLN A 490 -17.23 -4.67 1.71
C GLN A 490 -16.75 -3.81 0.54
N LEU A 491 -17.68 -3.17 -0.18
CA LEU A 491 -17.38 -2.27 -1.30
C LEU A 491 -16.46 -1.12 -0.86
N TYR A 492 -16.76 -0.47 0.28
CA TYR A 492 -15.94 0.60 0.83
C TYR A 492 -14.49 0.15 1.04
N TRP A 493 -14.28 -1.01 1.65
CA TRP A 493 -12.93 -1.50 1.92
C TRP A 493 -12.21 -1.94 0.66
N LEU A 494 -12.90 -2.62 -0.26
CA LEU A 494 -12.35 -3.00 -1.56
C LEU A 494 -11.86 -1.77 -2.35
N LEU A 495 -12.58 -0.64 -2.28
CA LEU A 495 -12.18 0.63 -2.89
C LEU A 495 -11.08 1.37 -2.11
N LYS A 496 -11.02 1.22 -0.78
CA LYS A 496 -10.05 1.90 0.09
C LYS A 496 -8.68 1.20 0.19
N THR A 497 -8.51 0.04 -0.46
CA THR A 497 -7.35 -0.89 -0.32
C THR A 497 -5.95 -0.36 -0.63
N LYS A 498 -5.74 0.91 -0.99
CA LYS A 498 -4.38 1.46 -1.26
C LYS A 498 -3.41 1.46 -0.05
N LYS A 499 -3.84 1.00 1.12
CA LYS A 499 -3.08 1.02 2.38
C LYS A 499 -2.53 -0.35 2.81
N CYS A 500 -3.11 -1.44 2.31
CA CYS A 500 -2.62 -2.80 2.53
C CYS A 500 -1.89 -3.28 1.28
N LYS A 501 -0.81 -4.05 1.44
CA LYS A 501 -0.04 -4.57 0.29
C LYS A 501 0.60 -5.91 0.61
N VAL A 502 0.89 -6.68 -0.41
CA VAL A 502 1.72 -7.89 -0.31
C VAL A 502 3.17 -7.48 -0.56
N MET A 503 4.11 -7.91 0.28
CA MET A 503 5.53 -7.62 0.05
C MET A 503 6.15 -8.59 -0.95
N ASP A 504 7.19 -8.14 -1.65
CA ASP A 504 7.76 -8.90 -2.78
C ASP A 504 8.62 -10.10 -2.38
N SER A 505 8.93 -10.27 -1.09
CA SER A 505 9.76 -11.37 -0.60
C SER A 505 9.15 -12.75 -0.88
N LYS A 506 9.97 -13.81 -0.80
CA LYS A 506 9.58 -15.18 -1.18
C LYS A 506 8.29 -15.67 -0.52
N LYS A 507 8.06 -15.29 0.75
CA LYS A 507 6.91 -15.72 1.57
C LYS A 507 5.71 -14.78 1.50
N LYS A 508 5.78 -13.72 0.66
CA LYS A 508 4.67 -12.80 0.37
C LYS A 508 3.94 -12.29 1.63
N PRO A 509 4.64 -11.73 2.63
CA PRO A 509 3.99 -11.29 3.86
C PRO A 509 3.04 -10.11 3.60
N LEU A 510 1.99 -10.03 4.41
CA LEU A 510 0.94 -9.03 4.27
C LEU A 510 1.28 -7.80 5.11
N TRP A 511 1.34 -6.64 4.46
CA TRP A 511 1.36 -5.34 5.12
C TRP A 511 -0.08 -4.89 5.34
N LEU A 512 -0.47 -4.76 6.60
CA LEU A 512 -1.83 -4.45 7.01
C LEU A 512 -1.84 -3.12 7.78
N GLU A 513 -2.78 -2.23 7.43
CA GLU A 513 -3.00 -0.94 8.09
C GLU A 513 -4.44 -0.85 8.62
N TRP A 514 -4.58 -0.56 9.91
CA TRP A 514 -5.86 -0.26 10.55
C TRP A 514 -5.94 1.21 10.93
N THR A 515 -7.11 1.81 10.70
CA THR A 515 -7.44 3.12 11.27
C THR A 515 -7.72 2.94 12.76
N ASN A 516 -7.09 3.77 13.60
CA ASN A 516 -7.35 3.73 15.03
C ASN A 516 -8.80 4.16 15.31
N ALA A 517 -9.52 3.40 16.14
CA ALA A 517 -10.88 3.76 16.54
C ALA A 517 -10.90 5.03 17.41
N ASP A 518 -9.80 5.33 18.11
CA ASP A 518 -9.58 6.63 18.73
C ASP A 518 -9.23 7.65 17.64
N PRO A 519 -10.06 8.70 17.43
CA PRO A 519 -9.85 9.67 16.35
C PRO A 519 -8.56 10.50 16.50
N LYS A 520 -7.95 10.51 17.68
CA LYS A 520 -6.66 11.18 17.92
C LYS A 520 -5.47 10.19 17.88
N GLY A 521 -5.72 8.89 17.75
CA GLY A 521 -4.69 7.87 17.67
C GLY A 521 -4.07 7.75 16.28
N SER A 522 -2.78 7.40 16.21
CA SER A 522 -2.13 7.04 14.96
C SER A 522 -2.64 5.70 14.45
N ASN A 523 -2.63 5.52 13.12
CA ASN A 523 -2.94 4.23 12.50
C ASN A 523 -2.02 3.12 13.01
N ILE A 524 -2.55 1.91 13.03
CA ILE A 524 -1.85 0.71 13.49
C ILE A 524 -1.37 -0.04 12.26
N HIS A 525 -0.08 -0.37 12.23
CA HIS A 525 0.55 -1.06 11.12
C HIS A 525 1.13 -2.40 11.61
N ILE A 526 0.72 -3.50 10.97
CA ILE A 526 1.18 -4.86 11.30
C ILE A 526 1.58 -5.58 10.02
N MET A 527 2.70 -6.29 10.07
CA MET A 527 3.05 -7.28 9.08
C MET A 527 2.62 -8.65 9.55
N TYR A 528 1.75 -9.32 8.80
CA TYR A 528 1.45 -10.73 9.01
C TYR A 528 2.36 -11.59 8.12
N LYS A 529 3.01 -12.59 8.72
CA LYS A 529 3.86 -13.55 8.03
C LYS A 529 3.29 -14.95 8.16
N ASN A 530 3.32 -15.69 7.05
CA ASN A 530 2.98 -17.10 6.98
C ASN A 530 4.10 -17.83 6.21
N GLY A 531 4.59 -18.93 6.77
CA GLY A 531 5.71 -19.73 6.26
C GLY A 531 7.10 -19.30 6.75
N ASP A 532 7.18 -18.48 7.81
CA ASP A 532 8.42 -18.09 8.51
C ASP A 532 8.26 -18.35 10.03
N ASP A 533 9.21 -19.02 10.67
CA ASP A 533 9.20 -19.23 12.12
C ASP A 533 9.66 -17.98 12.88
N LEU A 534 8.71 -17.24 13.48
CA LEU A 534 8.98 -15.99 14.20
C LEU A 534 9.46 -16.17 15.65
N ARG A 535 9.59 -17.40 16.16
CA ARG A 535 10.07 -17.61 17.54
C ARG A 535 11.48 -17.08 17.76
N GLN A 536 12.33 -17.16 16.73
CA GLN A 536 13.69 -16.65 16.77
C GLN A 536 13.73 -15.12 16.80
N ASP A 537 12.93 -14.44 15.98
CA ASP A 537 12.78 -12.97 16.02
C ASP A 537 12.24 -12.51 17.37
N MET A 538 11.21 -13.18 17.89
CA MET A 538 10.60 -12.88 19.19
C MET A 538 11.62 -13.01 20.33
N LEU A 539 12.40 -14.09 20.36
CA LEU A 539 13.48 -14.27 21.36
C LEU A 539 14.54 -13.16 21.22
N THR A 540 14.99 -12.87 20.00
CA THR A 540 16.02 -11.83 19.78
C THR A 540 15.55 -10.46 20.27
N LEU A 541 14.32 -10.07 19.94
CA LEU A 541 13.72 -8.81 20.37
C LEU A 541 13.50 -8.73 21.88
N GLN A 542 13.12 -9.86 22.51
CA GLN A 542 13.04 -9.94 23.97
C GLN A 542 14.40 -9.72 24.62
N ILE A 543 15.45 -10.36 24.11
CA ILE A 543 16.81 -10.19 24.62
C ILE A 543 17.30 -8.75 24.42
N PHE A 544 17.00 -8.12 23.29
CA PHE A 544 17.28 -6.69 23.09
C PHE A 544 16.58 -5.81 24.12
N SER A 545 15.31 -6.09 24.46
CA SER A 545 14.62 -5.36 25.53
C SER A 545 15.29 -5.57 26.89
N ILE A 546 15.82 -6.75 27.17
CA ILE A 546 16.55 -7.05 28.42
C ILE A 546 17.89 -6.31 28.46
N MET A 547 18.65 -6.31 27.36
CA MET A 547 19.90 -5.55 27.23
C MET A 547 19.67 -4.05 27.41
N ASP A 548 18.63 -3.51 26.75
CA ASP A 548 18.22 -2.10 26.88
C ASP A 548 17.89 -1.73 28.33
N ASN A 549 17.19 -2.61 29.05
CA ASN A 549 16.94 -2.41 30.49
C ASN A 549 18.22 -2.45 31.32
N PHE A 550 19.17 -3.34 31.03
CA PHE A 550 20.46 -3.37 31.74
C PHE A 550 21.27 -2.09 31.53
N TRP A 551 21.34 -1.59 30.30
CA TRP A 551 22.04 -0.33 30.01
C TRP A 551 21.37 0.86 30.69
N LYS A 552 20.04 0.95 30.61
CA LYS A 552 19.29 2.02 31.28
C LYS A 552 19.52 2.00 32.78
N ASN A 553 19.46 0.84 33.45
CA ASN A 553 19.71 0.75 34.90
C ASN A 553 21.09 1.28 35.33
N GLU A 554 22.07 1.28 34.43
CA GLU A 554 23.43 1.81 34.63
C GLU A 554 23.59 3.24 34.09
N GLY A 555 22.47 3.93 33.80
CA GLY A 555 22.41 5.31 33.30
C GLY A 555 22.86 5.48 31.84
N LEU A 556 22.77 4.43 31.02
CA LEU A 556 23.16 4.44 29.60
C LEU A 556 21.95 4.15 28.71
N ASP A 557 21.27 5.18 28.20
CA ASP A 557 20.16 5.00 27.26
C ASP A 557 20.65 4.96 25.80
N LEU A 558 20.82 3.74 25.28
CA LEU A 558 21.27 3.48 23.91
C LEU A 558 20.15 3.56 22.87
N ARG A 559 18.93 3.95 23.24
CA ARG A 559 17.83 4.20 22.29
C ARG A 559 17.50 2.99 21.42
N LEU A 560 17.52 1.78 21.98
CA LEU A 560 17.06 0.60 21.25
C LEU A 560 15.55 0.68 20.99
N HIS A 561 15.12 0.07 19.89
CA HIS A 561 13.71 -0.03 19.53
C HIS A 561 13.32 -1.48 19.27
N PRO A 562 13.18 -2.31 20.33
CA PRO A 562 12.67 -3.67 20.20
C PRO A 562 11.16 -3.62 19.91
N TYR A 563 10.81 -3.65 18.63
CA TYR A 563 9.42 -3.65 18.16
C TYR A 563 8.70 -4.96 18.51
N GLY A 564 7.36 -4.93 18.50
CA GLY A 564 6.54 -6.09 18.77
C GLY A 564 6.71 -7.19 17.71
N CYS A 565 6.90 -8.43 18.16
CA CYS A 565 6.88 -9.63 17.34
C CYS A 565 6.24 -10.76 18.14
N ILE A 566 5.29 -11.47 17.54
CA ILE A 566 4.60 -12.57 18.20
C ILE A 566 4.35 -13.70 17.22
N ALA A 567 4.73 -14.91 17.59
CA ALA A 567 4.33 -16.12 16.89
C ALA A 567 2.88 -16.46 17.29
N THR A 568 2.00 -16.66 16.32
CA THR A 568 0.57 -16.99 16.56
C THR A 568 0.26 -18.47 16.37
N GLY A 569 1.17 -19.19 15.72
CA GLY A 569 1.03 -20.60 15.37
C GLY A 569 2.32 -21.14 14.76
N TRP A 570 2.25 -22.29 14.10
CA TRP A 570 3.40 -22.90 13.42
C TRP A 570 3.78 -22.11 12.15
N GLU A 571 5.01 -21.60 12.10
CA GLU A 571 5.52 -20.78 10.98
C GLU A 571 4.62 -19.57 10.63
N GLU A 572 3.90 -19.04 11.60
CA GLU A 572 3.05 -17.87 11.41
C GLU A 572 3.13 -16.89 12.59
N GLY A 573 2.92 -15.62 12.28
CA GLY A 573 2.78 -14.61 13.31
C GLY A 573 2.74 -13.18 12.78
N MET A 574 2.90 -12.25 13.71
CA MET A 574 2.69 -10.82 13.49
C MET A 574 3.89 -10.00 13.97
N ILE A 575 4.25 -8.99 13.19
CA ILE A 575 5.34 -8.05 13.47
C ILE A 575 4.79 -6.63 13.44
N GLU A 576 5.11 -5.84 14.46
CA GLU A 576 4.83 -4.40 14.49
C GLU A 576 5.65 -3.68 13.41
N LEU A 577 4.97 -2.89 12.58
CA LEU A 577 5.63 -2.07 11.57
C LEU A 577 5.97 -0.69 12.16
N VAL A 578 7.27 -0.44 12.28
CA VAL A 578 7.80 0.81 12.85
C VAL A 578 7.73 1.93 11.81
N THR A 579 6.84 2.91 12.00
CA THR A 579 6.67 4.05 11.08
C THR A 579 6.81 5.40 11.79
N PRO A 580 7.33 6.46 11.12
CA PRO A 580 7.95 6.44 9.81
C PRO A 580 9.41 5.96 9.86
N SER A 581 9.75 4.97 9.03
CA SER A 581 11.12 4.45 8.89
C SER A 581 11.38 3.98 7.46
N ASN A 582 12.66 3.81 7.11
CA ASN A 582 13.06 3.27 5.81
C ASN A 582 14.28 2.35 5.95
N THR A 583 14.45 1.40 5.03
CA THR A 583 15.66 0.58 4.98
C THR A 583 16.84 1.42 4.49
N ILE A 584 18.04 1.12 4.99
CA ILE A 584 19.27 1.77 4.53
C ILE A 584 19.43 1.61 3.01
N ALA A 585 19.07 0.44 2.46
CA ALA A 585 19.11 0.18 1.02
C ALA A 585 18.25 1.16 0.21
N ASN A 586 17.02 1.43 0.66
CA ASN A 586 16.12 2.37 -0.02
C ASN A 586 16.60 3.82 0.07
N ILE A 587 17.23 4.21 1.19
CA ILE A 587 17.83 5.55 1.33
C ILE A 587 19.01 5.69 0.35
N GLN A 588 19.87 4.68 0.30
CA GLN A 588 21.04 4.63 -0.59
C GLN A 588 20.68 4.58 -2.09
N LYS A 589 19.58 3.91 -2.47
CA LYS A 589 19.11 3.85 -3.88
C LYS A 589 18.90 5.23 -4.51
N ARG A 590 18.62 6.28 -3.73
CA ARG A 590 18.35 7.64 -4.23
C ARG A 590 19.59 8.40 -4.72
N LYS A 591 20.77 8.13 -4.14
CA LYS A 591 22.04 8.81 -4.50
C LYS A 591 23.14 7.86 -4.99
N GLY A 592 22.95 6.55 -4.83
CA GLY A 592 23.93 5.51 -5.13
C GLY A 592 24.60 4.97 -3.86
N ALA A 593 24.85 3.66 -3.81
CA ALA A 593 25.30 3.00 -2.57
C ALA A 593 26.73 3.34 -2.13
N PHE A 594 27.51 4.05 -2.94
CA PHE A 594 28.87 4.50 -2.58
C PHE A 594 28.91 5.93 -2.03
N ALA A 595 27.80 6.67 -2.08
CA ALA A 595 27.70 8.00 -1.46
C ALA A 595 27.71 7.83 0.07
N GLN A 596 28.87 8.06 0.68
CA GLN A 596 29.07 7.89 2.13
C GLN A 596 28.17 8.84 2.93
N GLU A 597 27.87 9.99 2.35
CA GLU A 597 27.01 11.06 2.85
C GLU A 597 25.50 10.76 2.78
N ALA A 598 25.07 9.73 2.06
CA ALA A 598 23.64 9.51 1.74
C ALA A 598 22.73 9.45 2.97
N LEU A 599 23.19 8.82 4.06
CA LEU A 599 22.43 8.73 5.31
C LEU A 599 22.37 10.06 6.06
N TYR A 600 23.49 10.78 6.10
CA TYR A 600 23.58 12.08 6.76
C TYR A 600 22.71 13.12 6.06
N GLU A 601 22.72 13.14 4.73
CA GLU A 601 21.87 14.02 3.95
C GLU A 601 20.38 13.66 4.04
N TRP A 602 20.04 12.38 4.12
CA TRP A 602 18.66 11.96 4.37
C TRP A 602 18.18 12.45 5.75
N LEU A 603 19.02 12.35 6.79
CA LEU A 603 18.71 12.92 8.10
C LEU A 603 18.57 14.44 8.04
N LYS A 604 19.45 15.13 7.31
CA LYS A 604 19.37 16.59 7.08
C LYS A 604 18.09 16.99 6.33
N GLN A 605 17.64 16.17 5.37
CA GLN A 605 16.38 16.39 4.66
C GLN A 605 15.18 16.25 5.60
N LYS A 606 15.22 15.31 6.54
CA LYS A 606 14.13 15.05 7.49
C LYS A 606 14.13 15.97 8.70
N ASN A 607 15.28 16.52 9.05
CA ASN A 607 15.49 17.36 10.23
C ASN A 607 16.07 18.70 9.80
N SER A 608 15.19 19.60 9.35
CA SER A 608 15.58 20.86 8.68
C SER A 608 16.27 21.88 9.58
N LYS A 609 16.02 21.85 10.90
CA LYS A 609 16.66 22.76 11.85
C LYS A 609 17.95 22.14 12.38
N GLU A 610 18.99 22.95 12.56
CA GLU A 610 20.29 22.51 13.08
C GLU A 610 20.19 21.76 14.42
N GLY A 611 19.32 22.23 15.32
CA GLY A 611 19.07 21.55 16.60
C GLY A 611 18.40 20.17 16.44
N GLU A 612 17.50 20.02 15.48
CA GLU A 612 16.82 18.75 15.17
C GLU A 612 17.79 17.77 14.52
N LEU A 613 18.63 18.24 13.58
CA LEU A 613 19.66 17.41 12.96
C LEU A 613 20.69 16.92 13.99
N LYS A 614 21.13 17.80 14.89
CA LYS A 614 22.05 17.43 15.97
C LYS A 614 21.46 16.35 16.86
N ALA A 615 20.18 16.47 17.23
CA ALA A 615 19.46 15.46 17.98
C ALA A 615 19.34 14.15 17.21
N ALA A 616 19.01 14.19 15.90
CA ALA A 616 18.89 12.99 15.08
C ALA A 616 20.23 12.24 14.91
N VAL A 617 21.33 12.95 14.74
CA VAL A 617 22.67 12.34 14.71
C VAL A 617 23.04 11.73 16.07
N GLU A 618 22.61 12.35 17.17
CA GLU A 618 22.79 11.78 18.51
C GLU A 618 21.97 10.49 18.68
N GLU A 619 20.68 10.49 18.32
CA GLU A 619 19.84 9.28 18.29
C GLU A 619 20.47 8.17 17.44
N PHE A 620 21.00 8.51 16.27
CA PHE A 620 21.73 7.57 15.41
C PHE A 620 22.94 6.99 16.10
N THR A 621 23.77 7.83 16.73
CA THR A 621 25.02 7.41 17.36
C THR A 621 24.76 6.45 18.51
N TYR A 622 23.80 6.75 19.38
CA TYR A 622 23.47 5.89 20.53
C TYR A 622 22.80 4.58 20.10
N SER A 623 21.83 4.64 19.20
CA SER A 623 21.16 3.42 18.67
C SER A 623 22.11 2.53 17.88
N CYS A 624 22.99 3.12 17.06
CA CYS A 624 24.03 2.38 16.35
C CYS A 624 24.99 1.69 17.32
N ALA A 625 25.42 2.35 18.40
CA ALA A 625 26.29 1.73 19.41
C ALA A 625 25.59 0.56 20.11
N GLY A 626 24.33 0.74 20.50
CA GLY A 626 23.52 -0.29 21.13
C GLY A 626 23.32 -1.52 20.26
N TYR A 627 22.87 -1.34 19.00
CA TYR A 627 22.70 -2.45 18.08
C TYR A 627 24.04 -3.10 17.71
N ALA A 628 25.13 -2.35 17.52
CA ALA A 628 26.43 -2.93 17.20
C ALA A 628 26.95 -3.87 18.30
N VAL A 629 26.79 -3.47 19.57
CA VAL A 629 27.13 -4.31 20.72
C VAL A 629 26.17 -5.50 20.84
N ALA A 630 24.86 -5.28 20.70
CA ALA A 630 23.85 -6.33 20.82
C ALA A 630 24.02 -7.42 19.75
N THR A 631 24.19 -7.03 18.48
CA THR A 631 24.39 -7.97 17.37
C THR A 631 25.71 -8.70 17.46
N TYR A 632 26.76 -8.05 17.97
CA TYR A 632 28.04 -8.69 18.25
C TYR A 632 27.88 -9.79 19.31
N ILE A 633 27.31 -9.44 20.47
CA ILE A 633 27.12 -10.38 21.59
C ILE A 633 26.26 -11.57 21.16
N LEU A 634 25.15 -11.32 20.48
CA LEU A 634 24.22 -12.37 20.05
C LEU A 634 24.65 -13.09 18.77
N GLY A 635 25.72 -12.66 18.11
CA GLY A 635 26.17 -13.25 16.85
C GLY A 635 25.11 -13.22 15.75
N ILE A 636 24.39 -12.10 15.65
CA ILE A 636 23.32 -11.94 14.65
C ILE A 636 23.94 -11.79 13.27
N GLY A 637 23.55 -12.69 12.37
CA GLY A 637 24.10 -12.79 11.03
C GLY A 637 23.21 -12.24 9.91
N ASP A 638 23.67 -12.43 8.68
CA ASP A 638 23.08 -11.98 7.42
C ASP A 638 22.79 -10.46 7.40
N ARG A 639 23.60 -9.63 8.05
CA ARG A 639 23.33 -8.20 8.18
C ARG A 639 23.74 -7.41 6.92
N HIS A 640 22.76 -6.72 6.34
CA HIS A 640 22.93 -5.92 5.13
C HIS A 640 22.02 -4.67 5.17
N ASN A 641 22.26 -3.71 4.29
CA ASN A 641 21.46 -2.49 4.19
C ASN A 641 19.94 -2.71 3.96
N GLY A 642 19.53 -3.88 3.46
CA GLY A 642 18.12 -4.29 3.38
C GLY A 642 17.43 -4.64 4.70
N ASN A 643 18.18 -5.03 5.75
CA ASN A 643 17.63 -5.44 7.06
C ASN A 643 18.12 -4.57 8.23
N ILE A 644 18.61 -3.38 7.90
CA ILE A 644 18.86 -2.29 8.83
C ILE A 644 17.94 -1.14 8.41
N MET A 645 17.24 -0.57 9.38
CA MET A 645 16.26 0.49 9.18
C MET A 645 16.64 1.74 9.96
N LEU A 646 16.21 2.89 9.45
CA LEU A 646 16.45 4.20 10.03
C LEU A 646 15.12 4.97 10.11
N LYS A 647 14.80 5.47 11.30
CA LYS A 647 13.66 6.36 11.54
C LYS A 647 14.01 7.80 11.17
N GLU A 648 12.99 8.60 10.87
CA GLU A 648 13.18 10.01 10.50
C GLU A 648 13.83 10.84 11.63
N ASN A 649 13.63 10.43 12.88
CA ASN A 649 14.25 11.04 14.07
C ASN A 649 15.72 10.60 14.31
N GLY A 650 16.31 9.80 13.41
CA GLY A 650 17.69 9.33 13.52
C GLY A 650 17.89 7.98 14.21
N GLN A 651 16.88 7.42 14.86
CA GLN A 651 17.00 6.13 15.55
C GLN A 651 17.18 4.98 14.55
N LEU A 652 18.28 4.26 14.66
CA LEU A 652 18.63 3.07 13.87
C LEU A 652 18.11 1.80 14.58
N PHE A 653 17.61 0.84 13.80
CA PHE A 653 17.22 -0.46 14.33
C PHE A 653 17.40 -1.58 13.29
N HIS A 654 17.60 -2.81 13.78
CA HIS A 654 17.78 -3.99 12.94
C HIS A 654 16.45 -4.75 12.82
N ILE A 655 16.25 -5.44 11.69
CA ILE A 655 15.08 -6.31 11.46
C ILE A 655 15.52 -7.69 10.95
N ASP A 656 14.60 -8.65 10.92
CA ASP A 656 14.79 -9.99 10.35
C ASP A 656 15.94 -10.77 11.01
N PHE A 657 15.68 -11.43 12.13
CA PHE A 657 16.71 -12.06 12.97
C PHE A 657 16.87 -13.57 12.72
N GLY A 658 16.66 -14.01 11.47
CA GLY A 658 16.69 -15.43 11.09
C GLY A 658 18.01 -16.17 11.33
N HIS A 659 19.11 -15.49 11.71
CA HIS A 659 20.39 -16.10 12.09
C HIS A 659 21.00 -15.48 13.35
N PHE A 660 21.26 -16.28 14.40
CA PHE A 660 21.92 -15.86 15.65
C PHE A 660 22.88 -16.92 16.21
N LEU A 661 23.65 -16.55 17.25
CA LEU A 661 24.65 -17.38 17.94
C LEU A 661 25.76 -17.92 17.03
N GLY A 662 26.11 -17.18 15.97
CA GLY A 662 27.19 -17.56 15.07
C GLY A 662 26.83 -18.61 14.00
N ASN A 663 25.56 -18.98 13.89
CA ASN A 663 25.00 -19.84 12.83
C ASN A 663 24.86 -19.09 11.49
N PHE A 664 26.00 -18.58 10.97
CA PHE A 664 26.07 -17.78 9.75
C PHE A 664 25.91 -18.63 8.48
N LYS A 665 25.28 -18.06 7.44
CA LYS A 665 25.21 -18.69 6.11
C LYS A 665 26.61 -18.89 5.52
N SER A 666 26.86 -20.06 4.94
CA SER A 666 28.06 -20.36 4.16
C SER A 666 27.72 -20.44 2.67
N LYS A 667 28.65 -20.01 1.80
CA LYS A 667 28.57 -20.23 0.35
C LYS A 667 29.91 -20.80 -0.10
N PHE A 668 29.90 -21.95 -0.78
CA PHE A 668 31.11 -22.69 -1.16
C PHE A 668 32.08 -22.93 0.02
N TYR A 669 31.58 -23.38 1.18
CA TYR A 669 32.35 -23.64 2.40
C TYR A 669 33.06 -22.41 3.03
N ILE A 670 32.85 -21.21 2.50
CA ILE A 670 33.32 -19.95 3.08
C ILE A 670 32.15 -19.30 3.84
N LYS A 671 32.35 -18.97 5.12
CA LYS A 671 31.39 -18.18 5.91
C LYS A 671 31.22 -16.80 5.25
N ARG A 672 29.97 -16.43 4.95
CA ARG A 672 29.65 -15.21 4.20
C ARG A 672 29.92 -13.95 5.02
N GLU A 673 29.76 -14.02 6.35
CA GLU A 673 30.13 -12.95 7.27
C GLU A 673 31.51 -13.16 7.87
N ARG A 674 32.37 -12.14 7.67
CA ARG A 674 33.77 -12.12 8.11
C ARG A 674 34.04 -11.12 9.22
N VAL A 675 33.06 -10.29 9.59
CA VAL A 675 33.22 -9.21 10.57
C VAL A 675 32.15 -9.36 11.66
N PRO A 676 32.53 -9.53 12.92
CA PRO A 676 31.57 -9.75 14.01
C PRO A 676 30.89 -8.46 14.49
N PHE A 677 31.34 -7.29 14.01
CA PHE A 677 30.87 -5.96 14.40
C PHE A 677 30.63 -5.11 13.16
N ILE A 678 29.45 -4.50 13.05
CA ILE A 678 29.02 -3.81 11.82
C ILE A 678 29.23 -2.32 11.98
N LEU A 679 30.31 -1.85 11.37
CA LEU A 679 30.63 -0.44 11.26
C LEU A 679 30.95 -0.17 9.78
N THR A 680 30.05 0.52 9.09
CA THR A 680 30.23 0.86 7.68
C THR A 680 30.72 2.29 7.53
N SER A 681 31.36 2.60 6.39
CA SER A 681 31.79 3.97 6.09
C SER A 681 30.63 4.98 6.12
N HIS A 682 29.40 4.55 5.78
CA HIS A 682 28.20 5.40 5.89
C HIS A 682 27.84 5.73 7.34
N PHE A 683 27.96 4.76 8.25
CA PHE A 683 27.67 4.97 9.67
C PHE A 683 28.74 5.86 10.31
N GLU A 684 30.01 5.62 9.96
CA GLU A 684 31.10 6.49 10.36
C GLU A 684 30.87 7.94 9.94
N TYR A 685 30.44 8.16 8.69
CA TYR A 685 30.17 9.51 8.18
C TYR A 685 29.09 10.24 9.01
N VAL A 686 27.99 9.55 9.36
CA VAL A 686 26.92 10.14 10.19
C VAL A 686 27.44 10.46 11.60
N ILE A 687 28.16 9.52 12.24
CA ILE A 687 28.72 9.69 13.59
C ILE A 687 29.71 10.86 13.63
N LYS A 688 30.57 10.96 12.62
CA LYS A 688 31.56 12.03 12.48
C LYS A 688 30.97 13.36 12.00
N LYS A 689 29.67 13.40 11.64
CA LYS A 689 28.98 14.57 11.09
C LYS A 689 29.59 15.09 9.77
N GLY A 690 30.18 14.18 9.00
CA GLY A 690 30.94 14.53 7.79
C GLY A 690 32.25 15.29 8.05
N GLU A 691 32.71 15.38 9.30
CA GLU A 691 34.00 15.96 9.68
C GLU A 691 35.07 14.87 9.82
N ASP A 692 36.36 15.25 9.75
CA ASP A 692 37.47 14.32 9.99
C ASP A 692 37.75 14.17 11.50
N LYS A 693 36.77 13.62 12.23
CA LYS A 693 36.84 13.33 13.66
C LYS A 693 37.13 11.86 13.92
N ASP A 694 37.78 11.56 15.04
CA ASP A 694 37.97 10.17 15.49
C ASP A 694 36.65 9.55 16.00
N LEU A 695 36.63 8.21 16.12
CA LEU A 695 35.49 7.47 16.66
C LEU A 695 35.63 7.18 18.15
N SER A 696 36.53 7.86 18.87
CA SER A 696 36.87 7.54 20.26
C SER A 696 35.64 7.59 21.17
N LYS A 697 34.82 8.65 21.05
CA LYS A 697 33.57 8.77 21.81
C LYS A 697 32.57 7.64 21.51
N PHE A 698 32.46 7.22 20.25
CA PHE A 698 31.58 6.11 19.87
C PHE A 698 32.09 4.77 20.41
N TYR A 699 33.42 4.57 20.38
CA TYR A 699 34.07 3.42 20.99
C TYR A 699 33.82 3.37 22.49
N ASP A 700 33.95 4.48 23.22
CA ASP A 700 33.74 4.54 24.66
C ASP A 700 32.30 4.15 25.04
N ILE A 701 31.31 4.57 24.23
CA ILE A 701 29.91 4.15 24.39
C ILE A 701 29.78 2.64 24.18
N CYS A 702 30.37 2.09 23.11
CA CYS A 702 30.35 0.66 22.82
C CYS A 702 31.04 -0.18 23.92
N GLU A 703 32.19 0.27 24.40
CA GLU A 703 32.97 -0.40 25.46
C GLU A 703 32.16 -0.44 26.76
N ARG A 704 31.60 0.70 27.18
CA ARG A 704 30.74 0.76 28.36
C ARG A 704 29.52 -0.14 28.23
N ALA A 705 28.85 -0.13 27.07
CA ALA A 705 27.70 -0.99 26.80
C ALA A 705 28.07 -2.48 26.88
N TYR A 706 29.19 -2.89 26.29
CA TYR A 706 29.68 -4.27 26.33
C TYR A 706 29.95 -4.74 27.75
N LEU A 707 30.63 -3.91 28.56
CA LEU A 707 30.96 -4.24 29.95
C LEU A 707 29.73 -4.42 30.84
N ILE A 708 28.71 -3.57 30.65
CA ILE A 708 27.44 -3.69 31.40
C ILE A 708 26.78 -5.04 31.11
N ILE A 709 26.69 -5.46 29.85
CA ILE A 709 26.10 -6.76 29.50
C ILE A 709 26.96 -7.91 30.03
N ARG A 710 28.28 -7.80 29.92
CA ARG A 710 29.23 -8.79 30.42
C ARG A 710 29.06 -9.06 31.92
N GLN A 711 28.87 -8.02 32.75
CA GLN A 711 28.58 -8.16 34.19
C GLN A 711 27.27 -8.93 34.47
N ARG A 712 26.35 -9.00 33.51
CA ARG A 712 25.10 -9.76 33.58
C ARG A 712 25.11 -10.99 32.66
N GLY A 713 26.28 -11.38 32.13
CA GLY A 713 26.42 -12.42 31.12
C GLY A 713 25.93 -13.79 31.56
N GLN A 714 26.09 -14.14 32.84
CA GLN A 714 25.57 -15.38 33.41
C GLN A 714 24.04 -15.46 33.34
N LEU A 715 23.35 -14.35 33.61
CA LEU A 715 21.89 -14.28 33.48
C LEU A 715 21.49 -14.42 32.01
N LEU A 716 22.17 -13.71 31.11
CA LEU A 716 21.92 -13.81 29.68
C LEU A 716 22.06 -15.26 29.18
N MET A 717 23.13 -15.96 29.53
CA MET A 717 23.31 -17.37 29.18
C MET A 717 22.20 -18.27 29.73
N ARG A 718 21.78 -18.07 30.99
CA ARG A 718 20.68 -18.85 31.59
C ARG A 718 19.36 -18.64 30.87
N LEU A 719 19.07 -17.42 30.38
CA LEU A 719 17.89 -17.14 29.57
C LEU A 719 17.89 -17.98 28.28
N PHE A 720 19.03 -18.08 27.59
CA PHE A 720 19.17 -18.91 26.40
C PHE A 720 19.08 -20.41 26.69
N LEU A 721 19.67 -20.88 27.80
CA LEU A 721 19.58 -22.29 28.21
C LEU A 721 18.13 -22.73 28.48
N MET A 722 17.28 -21.85 29.01
CA MET A 722 15.84 -22.15 29.18
C MET A 722 15.11 -22.30 27.84
N MET A 723 15.63 -21.69 26.76
CA MET A 723 15.02 -21.71 25.44
C MET A 723 15.41 -22.93 24.58
N LEU A 724 16.29 -23.82 25.06
CA LEU A 724 16.65 -25.06 24.34
C LEU A 724 15.41 -25.95 24.06
N SER A 725 14.44 -25.92 24.95
CA SER A 725 13.18 -26.66 24.80
C SER A 725 12.20 -26.05 23.79
N ALA A 726 12.46 -24.82 23.31
CA ALA A 726 11.55 -24.11 22.42
C ALA A 726 11.58 -24.64 20.98
N GLY A 727 12.52 -25.52 20.63
CA GLY A 727 12.65 -26.09 19.29
C GLY A 727 13.01 -25.07 18.22
N ILE A 728 13.83 -24.06 18.58
CA ILE A 728 14.38 -23.09 17.65
C ILE A 728 15.59 -23.75 16.96
N PRO A 729 15.62 -23.89 15.61
CA PRO A 729 16.63 -24.70 14.92
C PRO A 729 18.10 -24.34 15.24
N GLN A 730 18.37 -23.08 15.57
CA GLN A 730 19.71 -22.55 15.88
C GLN A 730 20.03 -22.50 17.38
N LEU A 731 19.14 -23.04 18.23
CA LEU A 731 19.28 -23.10 19.68
C LEU A 731 18.68 -24.41 20.18
N MET A 732 19.40 -25.50 19.96
CA MET A 732 18.96 -26.87 20.24
C MET A 732 19.81 -27.55 21.31
N THR A 733 21.05 -27.11 21.47
CA THR A 733 22.05 -27.74 22.34
C THR A 733 22.74 -26.72 23.24
N THR A 734 23.33 -27.19 24.33
CA THR A 734 24.12 -26.33 25.22
C THR A 734 25.34 -25.71 24.52
N SER A 735 25.89 -26.38 23.51
CA SER A 735 27.01 -25.86 22.71
C SER A 735 26.62 -24.64 21.88
N ASP A 736 25.36 -24.48 21.50
CA ASP A 736 24.90 -23.27 20.79
C ASP A 736 25.06 -22.02 21.69
N VAL A 737 24.93 -22.19 23.01
CA VAL A 737 25.05 -21.11 24.01
C VAL A 737 26.52 -20.77 24.31
N ASP A 738 27.47 -21.66 24.01
CA ASP A 738 28.90 -21.40 24.24
C ASP A 738 29.41 -20.19 23.43
N TYR A 739 28.75 -19.87 22.31
CA TYR A 739 29.01 -18.64 21.56
C TYR A 739 28.93 -17.38 22.44
N LEU A 740 27.94 -17.29 23.34
CA LEU A 740 27.79 -16.17 24.26
C LEU A 740 28.94 -16.12 25.26
N LYS A 741 29.41 -17.29 25.75
CA LYS A 741 30.52 -17.39 26.70
C LYS A 741 31.83 -16.88 26.08
N GLU A 742 32.09 -17.24 24.83
CA GLU A 742 33.27 -16.80 24.09
C GLU A 742 33.25 -15.30 23.78
N THR A 743 32.07 -14.80 23.37
CA THR A 743 31.89 -13.41 22.93
C THR A 743 31.87 -12.45 24.11
N LEU A 744 31.24 -12.81 25.22
CA LEU A 744 31.31 -12.06 26.48
C LEU A 744 32.63 -12.27 27.21
N ALA A 745 33.46 -13.23 26.79
CA ALA A 745 34.77 -13.55 27.34
C ALA A 745 34.75 -13.82 28.85
N LEU A 746 33.69 -14.47 29.38
CA LEU A 746 33.40 -14.55 30.83
C LEU A 746 34.50 -15.17 31.69
N ALA A 747 35.43 -15.92 31.10
CA ALA A 747 36.58 -16.51 31.79
C ALA A 747 37.78 -15.55 31.95
N LEU A 748 37.80 -14.42 31.25
CA LEU A 748 38.88 -13.43 31.29
C LEU A 748 38.63 -12.37 32.36
N SER A 749 39.67 -11.63 32.75
CA SER A 749 39.51 -10.39 33.53
C SER A 749 38.84 -9.29 32.70
N ASP A 750 38.32 -8.25 33.36
CA ASP A 750 37.67 -7.14 32.65
C ASP A 750 38.64 -6.39 31.72
N ASP A 751 39.91 -6.23 32.10
CA ASP A 751 40.90 -5.56 31.24
C ASP A 751 41.32 -6.42 30.03
N GLU A 752 41.35 -7.74 30.18
CA GLU A 752 41.54 -8.66 29.05
C GLU A 752 40.33 -8.66 28.12
N ALA A 753 39.11 -8.69 28.67
CA ALA A 753 37.88 -8.62 27.89
C ALA A 753 37.78 -7.29 27.12
N LYS A 754 38.12 -6.15 27.75
CA LYS A 754 38.23 -4.84 27.07
C LYS A 754 39.23 -4.89 25.93
N ARG A 755 40.43 -5.43 26.14
CA ARG A 755 41.46 -5.56 25.08
C ARG A 755 40.95 -6.42 23.91
N LYS A 756 40.27 -7.54 24.19
CA LYS A 756 39.66 -8.40 23.18
C LYS A 756 38.57 -7.67 22.39
N PHE A 757 37.68 -6.94 23.08
CA PHE A 757 36.64 -6.14 22.45
C PHE A 757 37.22 -5.01 21.58
N LYS A 758 38.24 -4.30 22.08
CA LYS A 758 38.97 -3.25 21.34
C LYS A 758 39.58 -3.77 20.06
N ALA A 759 40.19 -4.95 20.09
CA ALA A 759 40.75 -5.59 18.90
C ALA A 759 39.66 -5.89 17.85
N LYS A 760 38.48 -6.37 18.30
CA LYS A 760 37.33 -6.61 17.41
C LYS A 760 36.73 -5.33 16.83
N PHE A 761 36.68 -4.26 17.62
CA PHE A 761 36.25 -2.95 17.12
C PHE A 761 37.20 -2.41 16.06
N LYS A 762 38.53 -2.47 16.29
CA LYS A 762 39.53 -2.05 15.31
C LYS A 762 39.48 -2.87 14.02
N GLU A 763 39.34 -4.19 14.14
CA GLU A 763 39.17 -5.09 12.98
C GLU A 763 37.95 -4.68 12.12
N ALA A 764 36.85 -4.27 12.75
CA ALA A 764 35.68 -3.81 12.04
C ALA A 764 35.87 -2.43 11.39
N GLN A 765 36.58 -1.52 12.05
CA GLN A 765 36.94 -0.22 11.49
C GLN A 765 37.83 -0.36 10.26
N GLU A 766 38.86 -1.21 10.30
CA GLU A 766 39.74 -1.48 9.15
C GLU A 766 38.99 -2.11 7.97
N LYS A 767 37.94 -2.89 8.26
CA LYS A 767 37.12 -3.57 7.24
C LYS A 767 35.87 -2.77 6.83
N SER A 768 35.69 -1.53 7.28
CA SER A 768 34.45 -0.76 7.07
C SER A 768 34.15 -0.53 5.58
N TRP A 769 35.17 -0.22 4.78
CA TRP A 769 35.08 -0.11 3.31
C TRP A 769 34.65 -1.43 2.65
N SER A 770 35.24 -2.55 3.05
CA SER A 770 34.89 -3.87 2.49
C SER A 770 33.45 -4.27 2.81
N THR A 771 32.93 -3.82 3.96
CA THR A 771 31.53 -4.03 4.36
C THR A 771 30.58 -3.20 3.50
N SER A 772 30.90 -1.93 3.22
CA SER A 772 30.13 -1.09 2.29
C SER A 772 30.11 -1.67 0.87
N LEU A 773 31.22 -2.25 0.39
CA LEU A 773 31.28 -2.92 -0.91
C LEU A 773 30.35 -4.16 -0.97
N ASN A 774 30.33 -4.98 0.09
CA ASN A 774 29.39 -6.11 0.18
C ASN A 774 27.94 -5.65 0.13
N TRP A 775 27.60 -4.55 0.81
CA TRP A 775 26.25 -3.96 0.77
C TRP A 775 25.87 -3.43 -0.61
N TRP A 776 26.81 -2.91 -1.40
CA TRP A 776 26.57 -2.54 -2.79
C TRP A 776 26.24 -3.75 -3.66
N PHE A 777 26.98 -4.86 -3.53
CA PHE A 777 26.66 -6.09 -4.26
C PHE A 777 25.27 -6.63 -3.90
N HIS A 778 24.85 -6.49 -2.64
CA HIS A 778 23.48 -6.84 -2.22
C HIS A 778 22.41 -5.97 -2.90
N ILE A 779 22.63 -4.66 -3.08
CA ILE A 779 21.71 -3.80 -3.85
C ILE A 779 21.66 -4.20 -5.33
N LYS A 780 22.78 -4.64 -5.92
CA LYS A 780 22.79 -5.05 -7.33
C LYS A 780 22.09 -6.38 -7.59
N ALA A 781 22.00 -7.24 -6.57
CA ALA A 781 21.34 -8.53 -6.65
C ALA A 781 19.81 -8.47 -6.39
N HIS A 782 19.28 -7.34 -5.92
CA HIS A 782 17.89 -7.14 -5.49
C HIS A 782 17.32 -5.77 -5.89
#